data_AF-A0AAP2Z5N3-F1
#
_entry.id   AF-A0AAP2Z5N3-F1
#
_cell.length_a   1.000
_cell.length_b   1.000
_cell.length_c   1.000
_cell.angle_alpha   90.00
_cell.angle_beta   90.00
_cell.angle_gamma   90.00
#
_symmetry.space_group_name_H-M   'P 1'
#
loop_
_entity.id
_entity.type
_entity.pdbx_description
1 polymer ?
#
loop_
_entity_poly.entity_id
_entity_poly.type
_entity_poly.pdbx_seq_one_letter_code
_entity_poly.pdbx_strand_id
1 'polypeptide(L)'
;MTGSVAADDDYDVVLDIVDDLDADNTGGEPINDALAEAVEHDSVKVTFPSGEYVIHEGEGGNGFARWDFGEGDEVDRVGKLALVGADDTVLRPLDGGRHSILTLWGRDITVQNFRIDQTGDDTSTGITTVAEEQLLVSNIHFDGKVTGDYVETPHWQSDDYDESVVPEDPTCVIPGLLNEDGVGRIENVRAPDGVESHSRKGAVWVNFLHAGDLLFERCEFSNFSDNAIYGSPPGLPHGNGGAVRVENCYFKNNNVTAIRLGTPGSYAKHCTVVTEADEIPATPWGAITSRAGWIWYDFEGTYEDIDVVHDHANGQGIVEESSHDGWLEVRDSRFELNNGGANAIRYVEGGSELTLENLSITGSASSDAAIRLGNCALDAENVCIHQTGSGRDGFSLSSVTGTIADSVIDVTGDQFVASGSTDVAVTNLHDEGDCPSPDPNHDFDSVSPGPTPSRPDDTGRDETVTGDAAGDEDGADVDHDFRFSAVEMEEAVPYQEGPYQIGSATVTNHGDETATAPVGVWSDFFEDFLGSDVAREEVTLEPGESTTVTFYLEGEISSPGAVYEGLKISTLSDEYVFDIEILEADDAPEEEPDDAGGDEGDSSEEEADDSSEEETADDDAVDTDDDEESDPEQEIPGDDDGSPGFTGIITLGALAASSAAMIRRLRSDGDEQ
;
A
#
# COMPACT_ATOMS: atom_id res chain seq x y z
N MET A 1 12.72 -5.26 26.48
CA MET A 1 11.69 -6.15 25.95
C MET A 1 10.66 -6.34 27.05
N THR A 2 9.43 -5.86 26.86
CA THR A 2 8.35 -5.91 27.89
C THR A 2 6.97 -6.19 27.30
N GLY A 3 6.90 -6.75 26.08
CA GLY A 3 5.69 -7.44 25.63
C GLY A 3 5.41 -8.63 26.55
N SER A 4 4.13 -8.95 26.77
CA SER A 4 3.75 -10.16 27.49
C SER A 4 4.10 -11.39 26.65
N VAL A 5 5.03 -12.21 27.14
CA VAL A 5 5.31 -13.54 26.59
C VAL A 5 4.07 -14.41 26.81
N ALA A 6 3.66 -15.17 25.79
CA ALA A 6 2.55 -16.13 25.88
C ALA A 6 2.73 -17.06 27.10
N ALA A 7 1.73 -17.14 27.99
CA ALA A 7 1.85 -17.93 29.20
C ALA A 7 1.55 -19.41 28.95
N ASP A 8 2.24 -20.31 29.66
CA ASP A 8 2.07 -21.76 29.47
C ASP A 8 0.64 -22.22 29.79
N ASP A 9 0.00 -21.60 30.79
CA ASP A 9 -1.37 -21.90 31.22
C ASP A 9 -2.45 -21.47 30.19
N ASP A 10 -2.10 -20.76 29.11
CA ASP A 10 -3.02 -20.33 28.06
C ASP A 10 -3.21 -21.37 26.93
N TYR A 11 -2.46 -22.49 26.95
CA TYR A 11 -2.43 -23.53 25.90
C TYR A 11 -2.60 -24.94 26.49
N ASP A 12 -3.29 -25.83 25.77
CA ASP A 12 -3.49 -27.22 26.21
C ASP A 12 -2.21 -28.07 26.11
N VAL A 13 -1.32 -27.75 25.16
CA VAL A 13 -0.04 -28.41 24.93
C VAL A 13 1.10 -27.39 24.91
N VAL A 14 2.22 -27.72 25.55
CA VAL A 14 3.47 -26.96 25.47
C VAL A 14 4.59 -27.93 25.10
N LEU A 15 5.34 -27.62 24.04
CA LEU A 15 6.40 -28.46 23.48
C LEU A 15 7.70 -27.67 23.38
N ASP A 16 8.82 -28.25 23.80
CA ASP A 16 10.14 -27.79 23.38
C ASP A 16 10.50 -28.42 22.04
N ILE A 17 10.76 -27.61 21.02
CA ILE A 17 10.96 -28.12 19.65
C ILE A 17 12.18 -29.06 19.54
N VAL A 18 13.16 -28.94 20.43
CA VAL A 18 14.37 -29.78 20.44
C VAL A 18 14.18 -30.98 21.36
N ASP A 19 13.75 -30.75 22.61
CA ASP A 19 13.68 -31.82 23.63
C ASP A 19 12.46 -32.75 23.46
N ASP A 20 11.33 -32.28 22.88
CA ASP A 20 10.11 -33.07 22.67
C ASP A 20 9.91 -33.55 21.22
N LEU A 21 10.45 -32.82 20.22
CA LEU A 21 10.26 -33.10 18.78
C LEU A 21 11.56 -33.40 18.01
N ASP A 22 12.69 -33.59 18.71
CA ASP A 22 14.01 -33.94 18.14
C ASP A 22 14.54 -32.98 17.04
N ALA A 23 14.05 -31.73 16.95
CA ALA A 23 14.43 -30.79 15.89
C ALA A 23 15.86 -30.26 16.01
N ASP A 24 16.51 -29.99 14.87
CA ASP A 24 17.87 -29.43 14.84
C ASP A 24 17.87 -27.92 15.12
N ASN A 25 18.65 -27.51 16.13
CA ASN A 25 18.92 -26.12 16.48
C ASN A 25 20.34 -25.66 16.13
N THR A 26 21.05 -26.43 15.28
CA THR A 26 22.41 -26.14 14.81
C THR A 26 22.49 -25.65 13.36
N GLY A 27 21.34 -25.49 12.68
CA GLY A 27 21.24 -25.04 11.29
C GLY A 27 21.74 -26.06 10.25
N GLY A 28 21.87 -27.34 10.61
CA GLY A 28 22.34 -28.41 9.74
C GLY A 28 21.24 -29.20 9.03
N GLU A 29 20.05 -29.34 9.64
CA GLU A 29 18.87 -30.00 9.08
C GLU A 29 17.60 -29.12 9.25
N PRO A 30 16.59 -29.23 8.37
CA PRO A 30 15.42 -28.36 8.40
C PRO A 30 14.39 -28.82 9.44
N ILE A 31 13.65 -27.87 10.02
CA ILE A 31 12.67 -28.17 11.08
C ILE A 31 11.21 -28.27 10.61
N ASN A 32 10.96 -28.24 9.30
CA ASN A 32 9.61 -28.26 8.72
C ASN A 32 8.74 -29.42 9.25
N ASP A 33 9.31 -30.63 9.35
CA ASP A 33 8.59 -31.82 9.85
C ASP A 33 8.20 -31.69 11.34
N ALA A 34 9.08 -31.13 12.17
CA ALA A 34 8.81 -30.91 13.59
C ALA A 34 7.73 -29.83 13.79
N LEU A 35 7.75 -28.76 12.98
CA LEU A 35 6.67 -27.77 12.96
C LEU A 35 5.35 -28.39 12.50
N ALA A 36 5.38 -29.28 11.50
CA ALA A 36 4.19 -29.95 10.99
C ALA A 36 3.54 -30.87 12.04
N GLU A 37 4.34 -31.62 12.81
CA GLU A 37 3.89 -32.44 13.94
C GLU A 37 3.35 -31.57 15.09
N ALA A 38 4.04 -30.48 15.44
CA ALA A 38 3.63 -29.59 16.53
C ALA A 38 2.21 -29.01 16.34
N VAL A 39 1.87 -28.61 15.11
CA VAL A 39 0.57 -27.98 14.79
C VAL A 39 -0.58 -28.96 14.54
N GLU A 40 -0.37 -30.28 14.71
CA GLU A 40 -1.49 -31.25 14.79
C GLU A 40 -2.37 -31.05 16.04
N HIS A 41 -1.99 -30.13 16.93
CA HIS A 41 -2.69 -29.78 18.16
C HIS A 41 -3.54 -28.49 18.03
N ASP A 42 -4.85 -28.60 18.33
CA ASP A 42 -5.81 -27.48 18.35
C ASP A 42 -5.39 -26.28 19.23
N SER A 43 -4.54 -26.50 20.24
CA SER A 43 -3.99 -25.45 21.10
C SER A 43 -2.60 -25.81 21.59
N VAL A 44 -1.58 -25.18 21.03
CA VAL A 44 -0.16 -25.51 21.28
C VAL A 44 0.74 -24.27 21.37
N LYS A 45 1.66 -24.31 22.33
CA LYS A 45 2.82 -23.41 22.41
C LYS A 45 4.09 -24.21 22.12
N VAL A 46 4.84 -23.79 21.12
CA VAL A 46 6.15 -24.34 20.75
C VAL A 46 7.22 -23.36 21.24
N THR A 47 8.10 -23.83 22.13
CA THR A 47 9.26 -23.06 22.60
C THR A 47 10.52 -23.50 21.87
N PHE A 48 11.31 -22.52 21.45
CA PHE A 48 12.57 -22.73 20.75
C PHE A 48 13.72 -22.30 21.67
N PRO A 49 14.58 -23.23 22.12
CA PRO A 49 15.87 -22.88 22.71
C PRO A 49 16.70 -21.95 21.81
N SER A 50 17.72 -21.30 22.38
CA SER A 50 18.72 -20.58 21.59
C SER A 50 19.39 -21.52 20.58
N GLY A 51 19.55 -21.05 19.34
CA GLY A 51 20.01 -21.86 18.23
C GLY A 51 19.63 -21.26 16.89
N GLU A 52 20.08 -21.93 15.84
CA GLU A 52 19.81 -21.59 14.45
C GLU A 52 18.92 -22.69 13.86
N TYR A 53 17.76 -22.31 13.35
CA TYR A 53 16.73 -23.21 12.86
C TYR A 53 16.52 -22.96 11.37
N VAL A 54 16.91 -23.93 10.55
CA VAL A 54 16.69 -23.86 9.11
C VAL A 54 15.26 -24.26 8.79
N ILE A 55 14.59 -23.45 7.97
CA ILE A 55 13.30 -23.77 7.38
C ILE A 55 13.51 -23.83 5.87
N HIS A 56 13.20 -24.97 5.27
CA HIS A 56 13.23 -25.13 3.82
C HIS A 56 11.93 -24.65 3.18
N GLU A 57 12.00 -24.33 1.90
CA GLU A 57 10.84 -24.21 1.02
C GLU A 57 10.07 -25.55 1.00
N GLY A 58 8.80 -25.49 1.40
CA GLY A 58 7.83 -26.58 1.37
C GLY A 58 6.95 -26.56 0.13
N GLU A 59 5.80 -27.22 0.21
CA GLU A 59 4.81 -27.24 -0.85
C GLU A 59 4.17 -25.84 -1.04
N GLY A 60 3.92 -25.44 -2.28
CA GLY A 60 3.45 -24.09 -2.60
C GLY A 60 4.49 -22.97 -2.44
N GLY A 61 5.79 -23.30 -2.45
CA GLY A 61 6.88 -22.31 -2.54
C GLY A 61 7.07 -21.44 -1.30
N ASN A 62 6.46 -21.78 -0.17
CA ASN A 62 6.59 -21.09 1.11
C ASN A 62 7.39 -21.97 2.09
N GLY A 63 8.00 -21.38 3.13
CA GLY A 63 8.84 -22.10 4.09
C GLY A 63 8.06 -23.12 4.93
N PHE A 64 7.55 -22.70 6.08
CA PHE A 64 6.54 -23.47 6.80
C PHE A 64 5.15 -22.84 6.60
N ALA A 65 4.30 -23.52 5.84
CA ALA A 65 2.96 -23.06 5.49
C ALA A 65 1.86 -23.91 6.15
N ARG A 66 0.86 -23.22 6.71
CA ARG A 66 -0.44 -23.70 7.13
C ARG A 66 -1.46 -22.66 6.67
N TRP A 67 -1.75 -22.73 5.38
CA TRP A 67 -2.44 -21.69 4.62
C TRP A 67 -3.23 -22.32 3.49
N ASP A 68 -4.41 -21.76 3.24
CA ASP A 68 -5.24 -22.00 2.08
C ASP A 68 -5.89 -20.66 1.70
N PHE A 69 -5.92 -20.32 0.41
CA PHE A 69 -6.52 -19.08 -0.10
C PHE A 69 -8.06 -19.14 -0.23
N GLY A 70 -8.73 -20.09 0.44
CA GLY A 70 -10.18 -20.17 0.54
C GLY A 70 -10.84 -21.17 -0.42
N GLU A 71 -10.07 -22.00 -1.13
CA GLU A 71 -10.59 -23.15 -1.90
C GLU A 71 -10.47 -24.48 -1.14
N GLY A 72 -9.61 -24.55 -0.12
CA GLY A 72 -9.28 -25.75 0.66
C GLY A 72 -10.21 -26.05 1.84
N ASP A 73 -10.08 -27.27 2.35
CA ASP A 73 -10.78 -27.72 3.55
C ASP A 73 -10.21 -27.03 4.82
N GLU A 74 -11.03 -26.89 5.87
CA GLU A 74 -10.64 -26.32 7.19
C GLU A 74 -9.40 -26.99 7.84
N VAL A 75 -8.94 -28.11 7.31
CA VAL A 75 -7.86 -28.98 7.82
C VAL A 75 -6.45 -28.36 7.77
N ASP A 76 -6.23 -27.34 6.95
CA ASP A 76 -4.90 -26.70 6.80
C ASP A 76 -4.70 -25.44 7.66
N ARG A 77 -5.70 -25.05 8.45
CA ARG A 77 -5.60 -23.97 9.45
C ARG A 77 -4.98 -24.46 10.76
N VAL A 78 -4.18 -23.62 11.42
CA VAL A 78 -3.76 -23.86 12.82
C VAL A 78 -4.86 -23.44 13.80
N GLY A 79 -4.93 -24.10 14.94
CA GLY A 79 -5.87 -23.72 16.00
C GLY A 79 -5.43 -22.47 16.77
N LYS A 80 -5.09 -22.65 18.05
CA LYS A 80 -4.42 -21.62 18.87
C LYS A 80 -2.92 -21.92 18.95
N LEU A 81 -2.11 -21.14 18.23
CA LEU A 81 -0.67 -21.37 18.09
C LEU A 81 0.16 -20.27 18.75
N ALA A 82 1.20 -20.66 19.49
CA ALA A 82 2.32 -19.79 19.82
C ALA A 82 3.65 -20.40 19.39
N LEU A 83 4.46 -19.63 18.65
CA LEU A 83 5.88 -19.90 18.41
C LEU A 83 6.69 -18.89 19.23
N VAL A 84 7.53 -19.37 20.15
CA VAL A 84 8.25 -18.49 21.09
C VAL A 84 9.74 -18.85 21.18
N GLY A 85 10.59 -17.97 20.67
CA GLY A 85 12.04 -18.06 20.79
C GLY A 85 12.60 -17.60 22.14
N ALA A 86 13.84 -18.01 22.39
CA ALA A 86 14.73 -17.40 23.36
C ALA A 86 15.46 -16.18 22.73
N ASP A 87 16.11 -15.36 23.55
CA ASP A 87 16.73 -14.08 23.12
C ASP A 87 17.72 -14.19 21.92
N ASP A 88 18.34 -15.37 21.73
CA ASP A 88 19.32 -15.67 20.67
C ASP A 88 18.79 -16.78 19.70
N THR A 89 17.48 -16.84 19.43
CA THR A 89 16.88 -17.80 18.48
C THR A 89 16.78 -17.19 17.07
N VAL A 90 17.35 -17.89 16.08
CA VAL A 90 17.36 -17.47 14.67
C VAL A 90 16.54 -18.44 13.82
N LEU A 91 15.61 -17.93 13.01
CA LEU A 91 15.01 -18.67 11.90
C LEU A 91 15.72 -18.24 10.60
N ARG A 92 16.18 -19.19 9.79
CA ARG A 92 16.91 -18.93 8.54
C ARG A 92 16.30 -19.75 7.39
N PRO A 93 15.96 -19.13 6.25
CA PRO A 93 15.60 -19.86 5.04
C PRO A 93 16.87 -20.50 4.42
N LEU A 94 16.73 -21.15 3.27
CA LEU A 94 17.91 -21.45 2.44
C LEU A 94 18.42 -20.19 1.73
N ASP A 95 19.73 -20.13 1.49
CA ASP A 95 20.36 -19.13 0.63
C ASP A 95 19.72 -19.18 -0.79
N GLY A 96 19.40 -18.02 -1.37
CA GLY A 96 18.57 -17.91 -2.59
C GLY A 96 17.08 -18.12 -2.35
N GLY A 97 16.65 -18.28 -1.08
CA GLY A 97 15.25 -18.45 -0.70
C GLY A 97 14.49 -17.13 -0.79
N ARG A 98 13.45 -17.10 -1.63
CA ARG A 98 12.63 -15.93 -1.97
C ARG A 98 11.17 -16.14 -1.60
N HIS A 99 10.91 -16.42 -0.33
CA HIS A 99 9.60 -16.88 0.17
C HIS A 99 9.34 -16.55 1.64
N SER A 100 8.07 -16.50 2.05
CA SER A 100 7.73 -16.35 3.46
C SER A 100 8.21 -17.55 4.27
N ILE A 101 9.03 -17.33 5.30
CA ILE A 101 9.58 -18.41 6.15
C ILE A 101 8.50 -19.03 7.03
N LEU A 102 7.49 -18.24 7.42
CA LEU A 102 6.28 -18.69 8.11
C LEU A 102 5.05 -18.13 7.37
N THR A 103 4.09 -18.98 7.06
CA THR A 103 2.82 -18.61 6.41
C THR A 103 1.67 -19.28 7.16
N LEU A 104 1.03 -18.56 8.07
CA LEU A 104 0.14 -19.11 9.10
C LEU A 104 -1.27 -18.50 9.03
N TRP A 105 -2.28 -19.34 8.86
CA TRP A 105 -3.71 -19.04 9.02
C TRP A 105 -4.28 -19.83 10.21
N GLY A 106 -5.05 -19.19 11.08
CA GLY A 106 -5.62 -19.88 12.24
C GLY A 106 -6.48 -19.00 13.15
N ARG A 107 -6.95 -19.53 14.28
CA ARG A 107 -7.82 -18.78 15.19
C ARG A 107 -7.05 -17.72 15.99
N ASP A 108 -6.02 -18.18 16.71
CA ASP A 108 -5.13 -17.33 17.52
C ASP A 108 -3.69 -17.61 17.09
N ILE A 109 -2.94 -16.56 16.74
CA ILE A 109 -1.53 -16.70 16.31
C ILE A 109 -0.63 -15.81 17.16
N THR A 110 0.42 -16.39 17.72
CA THR A 110 1.49 -15.67 18.41
C THR A 110 2.86 -16.09 17.87
N VAL A 111 3.69 -15.12 17.46
CA VAL A 111 5.08 -15.34 17.02
C VAL A 111 5.96 -14.35 17.78
N GLN A 112 6.88 -14.84 18.63
CA GLN A 112 7.66 -13.99 19.54
C GLN A 112 9.14 -14.35 19.60
N ASN A 113 9.99 -13.31 19.71
CA ASN A 113 11.42 -13.39 20.02
C ASN A 113 12.24 -14.18 18.99
N PHE A 114 12.19 -13.77 17.72
CA PHE A 114 12.98 -14.39 16.66
C PHE A 114 13.84 -13.35 15.93
N ARG A 115 15.07 -13.75 15.61
CA ARG A 115 15.81 -13.15 14.50
C ARG A 115 15.45 -13.90 13.23
N ILE A 116 15.19 -13.18 12.15
CA ILE A 116 14.92 -13.73 10.82
C ILE A 116 16.12 -13.38 9.95
N ASP A 117 16.92 -14.38 9.59
CA ASP A 117 18.16 -14.17 8.85
C ASP A 117 17.89 -14.18 7.35
N GLN A 118 18.07 -13.03 6.69
CA GLN A 118 18.07 -12.88 5.23
C GLN A 118 19.44 -12.37 4.72
N THR A 119 20.52 -12.70 5.43
CA THR A 119 21.90 -12.31 5.05
C THR A 119 22.53 -13.17 3.96
N GLY A 120 21.86 -14.25 3.53
CA GLY A 120 22.29 -15.08 2.40
C GLY A 120 22.25 -14.33 1.07
N ASP A 121 23.11 -14.70 0.14
CA ASP A 121 23.08 -14.17 -1.23
C ASP A 121 21.67 -14.40 -1.85
N ASP A 122 21.12 -13.40 -2.53
CA ASP A 122 19.82 -13.48 -3.24
C ASP A 122 18.63 -13.96 -2.37
N THR A 123 18.69 -13.67 -1.06
CA THR A 123 17.73 -14.19 -0.07
C THR A 123 16.76 -13.11 0.37
N SER A 124 15.47 -13.42 0.31
CA SER A 124 14.37 -12.51 0.67
C SER A 124 13.28 -13.27 1.40
N THR A 125 12.99 -12.90 2.66
CA THR A 125 11.95 -13.58 3.44
C THR A 125 11.06 -12.63 4.24
N GLY A 126 9.99 -13.19 4.79
CA GLY A 126 8.94 -12.52 5.54
C GLY A 126 8.11 -13.51 6.36
N ILE A 127 7.26 -12.98 7.23
CA ILE A 127 6.29 -13.76 8.00
C ILE A 127 4.88 -13.32 7.64
N THR A 128 4.04 -14.27 7.26
CA THR A 128 2.64 -14.05 6.89
C THR A 128 1.77 -14.69 7.95
N THR A 129 0.92 -13.90 8.61
CA THR A 129 0.13 -14.31 9.77
C THR A 129 -1.25 -13.68 9.72
N VAL A 130 -2.30 -14.48 9.51
CA VAL A 130 -3.69 -14.02 9.61
C VAL A 130 -4.40 -14.84 10.67
N ALA A 131 -4.92 -14.16 11.68
CA ALA A 131 -5.71 -14.78 12.74
C ALA A 131 -7.21 -14.54 12.53
N GLU A 132 -8.08 -15.33 13.14
CA GLU A 132 -9.51 -15.03 13.21
C GLU A 132 -9.77 -14.03 14.35
N GLU A 133 -9.25 -14.31 15.56
CA GLU A 133 -9.56 -13.57 16.79
C GLU A 133 -8.39 -12.78 17.36
N GLN A 134 -7.20 -13.38 17.51
CA GLN A 134 -6.05 -12.75 18.19
C GLN A 134 -4.75 -12.92 17.40
N LEU A 135 -4.06 -11.81 17.13
CA LEU A 135 -2.73 -11.80 16.51
C LEU A 135 -1.69 -11.10 17.40
N LEU A 136 -0.56 -11.75 17.65
CA LEU A 136 0.60 -11.14 18.29
C LEU A 136 1.90 -11.51 17.57
N VAL A 137 2.50 -10.55 16.87
CA VAL A 137 3.86 -10.66 16.32
C VAL A 137 4.75 -9.73 17.13
N SER A 138 5.78 -10.22 17.81
CA SER A 138 6.57 -9.34 18.69
C SER A 138 8.04 -9.71 18.89
N ASN A 139 8.89 -8.70 19.06
CA ASN A 139 10.34 -8.84 19.22
C ASN A 139 10.95 -9.63 18.05
N ILE A 140 10.63 -9.20 16.81
CA ILE A 140 11.16 -9.81 15.58
C ILE A 140 12.22 -8.89 14.99
N HIS A 141 13.38 -9.42 14.61
CA HIS A 141 14.46 -8.65 13.98
C HIS A 141 14.83 -9.30 12.65
N PHE A 142 14.65 -8.61 11.53
CA PHE A 142 15.13 -9.05 10.22
C PHE A 142 16.59 -8.62 10.06
N ASP A 143 17.49 -9.60 9.99
CA ASP A 143 18.93 -9.39 9.78
C ASP A 143 19.26 -9.44 8.29
N GLY A 144 19.95 -8.43 7.78
CA GLY A 144 20.47 -8.43 6.41
C GLY A 144 19.63 -7.62 5.45
N LYS A 145 20.34 -7.01 4.51
CA LYS A 145 19.77 -6.31 3.35
C LYS A 145 19.45 -7.32 2.27
N VAL A 146 18.23 -7.30 1.73
CA VAL A 146 17.89 -8.14 0.57
C VAL A 146 18.69 -7.69 -0.64
N THR A 147 19.34 -8.65 -1.29
CA THR A 147 20.18 -8.47 -2.48
C THR A 147 19.61 -9.27 -3.65
N GLY A 148 20.07 -8.94 -4.87
CA GLY A 148 19.70 -9.66 -6.09
C GLY A 148 18.78 -8.86 -7.01
N ASP A 149 18.69 -9.30 -8.27
CA ASP A 149 17.86 -8.65 -9.28
C ASP A 149 16.37 -8.75 -8.89
N TYR A 150 15.57 -7.73 -9.20
CA TYR A 150 14.12 -7.84 -9.14
C TYR A 150 13.64 -8.80 -10.22
N VAL A 151 12.91 -9.83 -9.80
CA VAL A 151 12.16 -10.68 -10.71
C VAL A 151 10.77 -10.08 -10.88
N GLU A 152 10.35 -9.87 -12.13
CA GLU A 152 9.00 -9.40 -12.45
C GLU A 152 7.96 -10.43 -12.00
N THR A 153 7.42 -10.24 -10.80
CA THR A 153 6.20 -10.89 -10.36
C THR A 153 5.00 -10.21 -11.02
N PRO A 154 4.00 -10.96 -11.54
CA PRO A 154 2.69 -10.42 -11.88
C PRO A 154 2.14 -9.56 -10.74
N HIS A 155 1.50 -8.45 -11.07
CA HIS A 155 1.01 -7.52 -10.06
C HIS A 155 -0.16 -8.17 -9.29
N TRP A 156 -0.11 -8.16 -7.96
CA TRP A 156 -1.27 -8.45 -7.08
C TRP A 156 -2.52 -7.58 -7.32
N GLN A 157 -2.44 -6.58 -8.22
CA GLN A 157 -3.48 -5.61 -8.52
C GLN A 157 -4.04 -5.74 -9.95
N SER A 158 -3.55 -6.68 -10.77
CA SER A 158 -4.24 -6.99 -12.03
C SER A 158 -5.46 -7.86 -11.76
N ASP A 159 -6.60 -7.55 -12.38
CA ASP A 159 -7.81 -8.38 -12.30
C ASP A 159 -7.59 -9.81 -12.83
N ASP A 160 -6.57 -10.02 -13.68
CA ASP A 160 -5.96 -11.33 -13.97
C ASP A 160 -5.02 -11.77 -12.81
N TYR A 161 -5.56 -11.94 -11.60
CA TYR A 161 -4.83 -12.54 -10.49
C TYR A 161 -4.69 -14.05 -10.71
N ASP A 162 -3.52 -14.49 -11.20
CA ASP A 162 -3.15 -15.90 -11.22
C ASP A 162 -2.66 -16.33 -9.83
N GLU A 163 -3.56 -16.97 -9.07
CA GLU A 163 -3.29 -17.46 -7.71
C GLU A 163 -2.10 -18.44 -7.64
N SER A 164 -1.64 -18.98 -8.77
CA SER A 164 -0.48 -19.88 -8.83
C SER A 164 0.88 -19.17 -8.79
N VAL A 165 0.92 -17.83 -8.90
CA VAL A 165 2.18 -17.06 -8.89
C VAL A 165 2.43 -16.43 -7.52
N VAL A 166 3.14 -17.18 -6.67
CA VAL A 166 3.68 -16.67 -5.41
C VAL A 166 4.74 -15.59 -5.70
N PRO A 167 4.76 -14.44 -5.00
CA PRO A 167 5.74 -13.40 -5.28
C PRO A 167 7.12 -13.80 -4.80
N GLU A 168 8.10 -13.64 -5.68
CA GLU A 168 9.53 -13.91 -5.46
C GLU A 168 10.23 -12.85 -4.58
N ASP A 169 9.48 -11.96 -3.94
CA ASP A 169 9.95 -11.01 -2.93
C ASP A 169 8.87 -10.79 -1.84
N PRO A 170 8.81 -11.67 -0.82
CA PRO A 170 7.86 -11.54 0.29
C PRO A 170 8.15 -10.28 1.11
N THR A 171 7.09 -9.55 1.42
CA THR A 171 7.13 -8.44 2.38
C THR A 171 7.46 -8.95 3.78
N CYS A 172 8.25 -8.22 4.58
CA CYS A 172 8.76 -8.73 5.86
C CYS A 172 7.66 -9.17 6.83
N VAL A 173 6.53 -8.45 6.93
CA VAL A 173 5.36 -8.87 7.71
C VAL A 173 4.07 -8.69 6.92
N ILE A 174 3.26 -9.75 6.82
CA ILE A 174 1.91 -9.72 6.26
C ILE A 174 0.90 -10.11 7.36
N PRO A 175 0.36 -9.13 8.11
CA PRO A 175 -0.63 -9.38 9.15
C PRO A 175 -2.07 -9.27 8.64
N GLY A 176 -3.00 -9.97 9.30
CA GLY A 176 -4.45 -9.80 9.08
C GLY A 176 -5.30 -10.35 10.23
N LEU A 177 -6.57 -9.95 10.27
CA LEU A 177 -7.58 -10.44 11.22
C LEU A 177 -8.90 -10.65 10.48
N LEU A 178 -9.45 -11.87 10.47
CA LEU A 178 -10.65 -12.17 9.68
C LEU A 178 -11.97 -11.71 10.35
N ASN A 179 -12.02 -11.58 11.68
CA ASN A 179 -13.22 -11.11 12.38
C ASN A 179 -13.17 -9.61 12.68
N GLU A 180 -14.32 -8.93 12.58
CA GLU A 180 -14.50 -7.49 12.89
C GLU A 180 -14.15 -7.13 14.34
N ASP A 181 -14.29 -8.07 15.29
CA ASP A 181 -13.92 -7.92 16.70
C ASP A 181 -12.54 -8.51 17.05
N GLY A 182 -11.80 -8.99 16.04
CA GLY A 182 -10.44 -9.48 16.20
C GLY A 182 -9.47 -8.35 16.56
N VAL A 183 -8.45 -8.67 17.36
CA VAL A 183 -7.44 -7.70 17.83
C VAL A 183 -6.03 -8.20 17.54
N GLY A 184 -5.21 -7.33 16.95
CA GLY A 184 -3.87 -7.66 16.49
C GLY A 184 -2.83 -6.66 16.97
N ARG A 185 -1.66 -7.15 17.37
CA ARG A 185 -0.52 -6.31 17.76
C ARG A 185 0.76 -6.79 17.08
N ILE A 186 1.40 -5.87 16.37
CA ILE A 186 2.73 -6.03 15.79
C ILE A 186 3.66 -5.12 16.61
N GLU A 187 4.38 -5.70 17.56
CA GLU A 187 5.08 -4.96 18.63
C GLU A 187 6.60 -5.18 18.61
N ASN A 188 7.40 -4.13 18.47
CA ASN A 188 8.87 -4.24 18.45
C ASN A 188 9.36 -5.18 17.34
N VAL A 189 8.90 -4.93 16.11
CA VAL A 189 9.44 -5.54 14.88
C VAL A 189 10.43 -4.56 14.25
N ARG A 190 11.61 -5.05 13.87
CA ARG A 190 12.69 -4.24 13.29
C ARG A 190 13.18 -4.84 11.99
N ALA A 191 13.23 -4.05 10.93
CA ALA A 191 13.92 -4.34 9.67
C ALA A 191 14.67 -3.09 9.20
N PRO A 192 15.89 -2.84 9.72
CA PRO A 192 16.64 -1.60 9.45
C PRO A 192 17.42 -1.63 8.13
N ASP A 193 17.76 -2.81 7.62
CA ASP A 193 18.68 -2.97 6.49
C ASP A 193 17.99 -2.84 5.11
N GLY A 194 16.70 -3.16 5.05
CA GLY A 194 15.87 -2.99 3.85
C GLY A 194 16.34 -3.80 2.65
N VAL A 195 16.38 -3.16 1.47
CA VAL A 195 16.64 -3.79 0.17
C VAL A 195 17.59 -3.00 -0.73
N GLU A 196 18.19 -3.68 -1.71
CA GLU A 196 18.91 -3.02 -2.79
C GLU A 196 17.97 -2.20 -3.70
N SER A 197 18.53 -1.17 -4.34
CA SER A 197 17.81 -0.34 -5.30
C SER A 197 17.35 -1.18 -6.48
N HIS A 198 16.16 -0.89 -7.00
CA HIS A 198 15.45 -1.64 -8.03
C HIS A 198 14.78 -2.93 -7.55
N SER A 199 14.73 -3.21 -6.23
CA SER A 199 13.77 -4.18 -5.66
C SER A 199 12.34 -3.60 -5.63
N ARG A 200 11.33 -4.42 -5.32
CA ARG A 200 9.93 -4.00 -5.07
C ARG A 200 9.43 -4.38 -3.66
N LYS A 201 10.33 -4.80 -2.77
CA LYS A 201 9.94 -5.28 -1.44
C LYS A 201 9.54 -4.11 -0.53
N GLY A 202 8.37 -4.24 0.09
CA GLY A 202 7.95 -3.42 1.23
C GLY A 202 8.30 -4.10 2.57
N ALA A 203 8.13 -3.37 3.67
CA ALA A 203 8.34 -3.92 5.02
C ALA A 203 7.08 -4.59 5.58
N VAL A 204 5.92 -3.97 5.37
CA VAL A 204 4.61 -4.47 5.82
C VAL A 204 3.54 -4.27 4.75
N TRP A 205 2.75 -5.31 4.50
CA TRP A 205 1.54 -5.26 3.68
C TRP A 205 0.40 -5.86 4.50
N VAL A 206 -0.57 -5.02 4.90
CA VAL A 206 -1.73 -5.50 5.66
C VAL A 206 -2.65 -6.24 4.70
N ASN A 207 -2.98 -7.48 5.02
CA ASN A 207 -3.82 -8.33 4.18
C ASN A 207 -5.21 -7.68 3.98
N PHE A 208 -5.70 -7.62 2.74
CA PHE A 208 -6.97 -6.96 2.42
C PHE A 208 -8.19 -7.58 3.13
N LEU A 209 -8.12 -8.86 3.54
CA LEU A 209 -9.13 -9.54 4.34
C LEU A 209 -9.15 -9.11 5.81
N HIS A 210 -8.29 -8.18 6.23
CA HIS A 210 -8.30 -7.62 7.58
C HIS A 210 -9.60 -6.85 7.86
N ALA A 211 -10.39 -7.34 8.81
CA ALA A 211 -11.66 -6.79 9.27
C ALA A 211 -11.57 -6.14 10.68
N GLY A 212 -10.62 -6.59 11.50
CA GLY A 212 -10.52 -6.21 12.92
C GLY A 212 -9.73 -4.93 13.21
N ASP A 213 -9.05 -4.91 14.36
CA ASP A 213 -8.27 -3.77 14.88
C ASP A 213 -6.77 -4.16 15.01
N LEU A 214 -5.91 -3.57 14.16
CA LEU A 214 -4.47 -3.90 14.10
C LEU A 214 -3.60 -2.72 14.53
N LEU A 215 -2.82 -2.91 15.58
CA LEU A 215 -1.86 -1.94 16.11
C LEU A 215 -0.41 -2.34 15.83
N PHE A 216 0.31 -1.48 15.11
CA PHE A 216 1.77 -1.46 15.03
C PHE A 216 2.34 -0.58 16.14
N GLU A 217 3.22 -1.10 16.99
CA GLU A 217 3.74 -0.38 18.15
C GLU A 217 5.26 -0.58 18.32
N ARG A 218 6.03 0.51 18.41
CA ARG A 218 7.51 0.48 18.54
C ARG A 218 8.20 -0.30 17.42
N CYS A 219 7.75 -0.17 16.18
CA CYS A 219 8.39 -0.83 15.04
C CYS A 219 9.42 0.09 14.35
N GLU A 220 10.42 -0.52 13.72
CA GLU A 220 11.43 0.15 12.90
C GLU A 220 11.45 -0.47 11.51
N PHE A 221 11.23 0.33 10.47
CA PHE A 221 11.28 -0.11 9.08
C PHE A 221 12.04 0.90 8.24
N SER A 222 13.17 0.47 7.65
CA SER A 222 14.07 1.38 6.94
C SER A 222 14.60 0.80 5.63
N ASN A 223 14.91 1.69 4.69
CA ASN A 223 15.55 1.40 3.41
C ASN A 223 14.75 0.42 2.52
N PHE A 224 13.42 0.54 2.47
CA PHE A 224 12.59 -0.23 1.53
C PHE A 224 12.33 0.56 0.23
N SER A 225 12.39 -0.13 -0.91
CA SER A 225 12.12 0.45 -2.23
C SER A 225 10.62 0.60 -2.55
N ASP A 226 9.76 0.06 -1.69
CA ASP A 226 8.31 0.23 -1.71
C ASP A 226 7.86 0.90 -0.39
N ASN A 227 6.71 0.52 0.17
CA ASN A 227 6.16 1.05 1.42
C ASN A 227 6.82 0.42 2.66
N ALA A 228 6.98 1.19 3.74
CA ALA A 228 7.22 0.58 5.06
C ALA A 228 5.93 -0.02 5.64
N ILE A 229 4.85 0.75 5.76
CA ILE A 229 3.51 0.21 6.10
C ILE A 229 2.55 0.48 4.94
N TYR A 230 2.19 -0.57 4.21
CA TYR A 230 1.09 -0.57 3.26
C TYR A 230 -0.18 -1.07 3.96
N GLY A 231 -0.84 -0.16 4.68
CA GLY A 231 -2.02 -0.41 5.52
C GLY A 231 -3.36 0.02 4.91
N SER A 232 -3.39 0.51 3.66
CA SER A 232 -4.64 0.81 2.94
C SER A 232 -5.35 -0.37 2.23
N PRO A 233 -4.75 -1.55 1.94
CA PRO A 233 -5.46 -2.64 1.22
C PRO A 233 -6.82 -3.07 1.83
N PRO A 234 -7.04 -3.04 3.16
CA PRO A 234 -8.36 -3.31 3.74
C PRO A 234 -9.47 -2.33 3.30
N GLY A 235 -9.11 -1.16 2.76
CA GLY A 235 -10.05 -0.16 2.20
C GLY A 235 -10.35 -0.34 0.70
N LEU A 236 -9.79 -1.36 0.05
CA LEU A 236 -10.18 -1.72 -1.33
C LEU A 236 -11.69 -2.02 -1.41
N PRO A 237 -12.32 -1.90 -2.59
CA PRO A 237 -13.74 -2.27 -2.79
C PRO A 237 -14.08 -3.74 -2.44
N HIS A 238 -13.08 -4.61 -2.36
CA HIS A 238 -13.16 -6.01 -1.94
C HIS A 238 -12.38 -6.30 -0.63
N GLY A 239 -11.91 -5.26 0.06
CA GLY A 239 -11.30 -5.34 1.37
C GLY A 239 -12.35 -5.38 2.49
N ASN A 240 -11.94 -5.84 3.68
CA ASN A 240 -12.84 -6.04 4.82
C ASN A 240 -12.93 -4.83 5.78
N GLY A 241 -12.32 -3.68 5.47
CA GLY A 241 -12.49 -2.42 6.20
C GLY A 241 -11.80 -2.32 7.56
N GLY A 242 -10.94 -3.27 7.94
CA GLY A 242 -10.24 -3.29 9.22
C GLY A 242 -9.34 -2.08 9.46
N ALA A 243 -9.24 -1.65 10.72
CA ALA A 243 -8.57 -0.41 11.12
C ALA A 243 -7.08 -0.65 11.43
N VAL A 244 -6.20 0.15 10.82
CA VAL A 244 -4.75 0.07 10.96
C VAL A 244 -4.19 1.26 11.74
N ARG A 245 -3.52 0.99 12.86
CA ARG A 245 -3.01 1.99 13.79
C ARG A 245 -1.51 1.87 13.94
N VAL A 246 -0.81 3.00 13.97
CA VAL A 246 0.65 3.06 14.05
C VAL A 246 1.07 3.96 15.20
N GLU A 247 1.81 3.44 16.18
CA GLU A 247 2.20 4.16 17.39
C GLU A 247 3.69 3.99 17.75
N ASN A 248 4.36 5.10 18.04
CA ASN A 248 5.76 5.10 18.53
C ASN A 248 6.75 4.42 17.56
N CYS A 249 6.51 4.47 16.25
CA CYS A 249 7.31 3.81 15.23
C CYS A 249 8.35 4.75 14.59
N TYR A 250 9.45 4.19 14.12
CA TYR A 250 10.52 4.90 13.39
C TYR A 250 10.63 4.38 11.96
N PHE A 251 10.75 5.31 11.01
CA PHE A 251 10.83 5.02 9.58
C PHE A 251 11.96 5.82 8.95
N LYS A 252 12.85 5.18 8.19
CA LYS A 252 13.92 5.88 7.45
C LYS A 252 14.05 5.42 6.00
N ASN A 253 14.14 6.36 5.05
CA ASN A 253 14.45 6.10 3.63
C ASN A 253 13.55 5.07 2.93
N ASN A 254 12.25 5.07 3.22
CA ASN A 254 11.28 4.23 2.51
C ASN A 254 10.73 4.98 1.29
N ASN A 255 10.67 4.30 0.14
CA ASN A 255 10.58 4.98 -1.14
C ASN A 255 9.17 5.31 -1.61
N VAL A 256 8.16 4.46 -1.40
CA VAL A 256 6.80 4.80 -1.85
C VAL A 256 6.06 5.60 -0.76
N THR A 257 6.14 5.12 0.48
CA THR A 257 5.78 5.89 1.69
C THR A 257 6.33 5.23 2.96
N ALA A 258 6.42 5.99 4.06
CA ALA A 258 6.56 5.40 5.38
C ALA A 258 5.23 4.80 5.90
N ILE A 259 4.13 5.55 5.85
CA ILE A 259 2.84 5.16 6.45
C ILE A 259 1.69 5.37 5.45
N ARG A 260 1.14 4.28 4.89
CA ARG A 260 -0.06 4.33 4.03
C ARG A 260 -1.26 3.71 4.72
N LEU A 261 -2.37 4.43 4.76
CA LEU A 261 -3.60 4.05 5.47
C LEU A 261 -4.81 4.33 4.57
N GLY A 262 -5.91 3.60 4.77
CA GLY A 262 -7.09 3.77 3.92
C GLY A 262 -8.41 3.22 4.44
N THR A 263 -8.58 3.13 5.76
CA THR A 263 -9.85 2.70 6.38
C THR A 263 -10.24 3.62 7.53
N PRO A 264 -11.54 3.77 7.84
CA PRO A 264 -12.00 4.53 9.00
C PRO A 264 -11.41 4.03 10.33
N GLY A 265 -11.05 4.97 11.22
CA GLY A 265 -10.50 4.65 12.54
C GLY A 265 -9.01 4.25 12.52
N SER A 266 -8.37 4.29 11.35
CA SER A 266 -6.91 4.21 11.21
C SER A 266 -6.22 5.50 11.66
N TYR A 267 -4.98 5.40 12.13
CA TYR A 267 -4.20 6.59 12.54
C TYR A 267 -2.69 6.35 12.62
N ALA A 268 -1.92 7.43 12.66
CA ALA A 268 -0.50 7.44 13.05
C ALA A 268 -0.28 8.37 14.26
N LYS A 269 0.51 7.93 15.26
CA LYS A 269 0.81 8.71 16.47
C LYS A 269 2.25 8.56 16.97
N HIS A 270 2.85 9.65 17.42
CA HIS A 270 4.19 9.66 18.06
C HIS A 270 5.27 8.98 17.19
N CYS A 271 5.17 9.10 15.87
CA CYS A 271 6.08 8.46 14.92
C CYS A 271 7.12 9.45 14.39
N THR A 272 8.29 8.93 14.03
CA THR A 272 9.35 9.70 13.38
C THR A 272 9.59 9.14 11.97
N VAL A 273 9.56 10.01 10.97
CA VAL A 273 9.89 9.67 9.58
C VAL A 273 11.08 10.51 9.11
N VAL A 274 12.11 9.84 8.59
CA VAL A 274 13.30 10.48 8.03
C VAL A 274 13.47 10.05 6.58
N THR A 275 13.71 11.01 5.70
CA THR A 275 14.00 10.76 4.29
C THR A 275 15.26 11.53 3.93
N GLU A 276 16.39 10.83 3.79
CA GLU A 276 17.70 11.43 3.50
C GLU A 276 17.99 11.46 1.99
N ALA A 277 18.77 12.45 1.55
CA ALA A 277 18.91 12.85 0.15
C ALA A 277 19.46 11.79 -0.81
N ASP A 278 20.33 10.88 -0.33
CA ASP A 278 21.12 9.97 -1.16
C ASP A 278 20.96 8.48 -0.77
N GLU A 279 20.03 8.14 0.12
CA GLU A 279 19.96 6.80 0.75
C GLU A 279 18.67 6.00 0.45
N ILE A 280 17.76 6.52 -0.37
CA ILE A 280 16.50 5.81 -0.71
C ILE A 280 16.75 4.79 -1.84
N PRO A 281 16.40 3.50 -1.68
CA PRO A 281 16.42 2.54 -2.78
C PRO A 281 15.30 2.84 -3.78
N ALA A 282 15.61 2.90 -5.08
CA ALA A 282 14.60 3.12 -6.11
C ALA A 282 13.68 1.92 -6.31
N THR A 283 12.48 2.15 -6.86
CA THR A 283 11.58 1.10 -7.35
C THR A 283 12.26 0.33 -8.51
N PRO A 284 11.71 -0.81 -8.99
CA PRO A 284 12.30 -1.56 -10.11
C PRO A 284 12.51 -0.72 -11.38
N TRP A 285 11.70 0.32 -11.58
CA TRP A 285 11.76 1.23 -12.72
C TRP A 285 12.65 2.46 -12.48
N GLY A 286 13.45 2.47 -11.40
CA GLY A 286 14.37 3.57 -11.07
C GLY A 286 13.70 4.81 -10.47
N ALA A 287 12.40 4.76 -10.15
CA ALA A 287 11.67 5.89 -9.62
C ALA A 287 11.90 6.07 -8.11
N ILE A 288 11.97 7.34 -7.69
CA ILE A 288 11.89 7.73 -6.29
C ILE A 288 10.63 8.59 -6.09
N THR A 289 9.78 8.19 -5.14
CA THR A 289 8.42 8.77 -4.96
C THR A 289 8.08 9.02 -3.49
N SER A 290 9.10 9.26 -2.66
CA SER A 290 8.99 9.18 -1.20
C SER A 290 7.99 10.16 -0.57
N ARG A 291 7.29 9.62 0.45
CA ARG A 291 6.29 10.29 1.28
C ARG A 291 6.45 9.85 2.73
N ALA A 292 5.96 10.63 3.69
CA ALA A 292 5.82 10.19 5.07
C ALA A 292 4.44 9.56 5.34
N GLY A 293 3.37 10.14 4.79
CA GLY A 293 2.00 9.69 4.87
C GLY A 293 1.37 9.61 3.47
N TRP A 294 0.64 8.53 3.19
CA TRP A 294 -0.20 8.44 1.99
C TRP A 294 -1.58 7.92 2.35
N ILE A 295 -2.62 8.67 2.01
CA ILE A 295 -4.01 8.40 2.37
C ILE A 295 -4.82 8.04 1.12
N TRP A 296 -5.62 6.97 1.20
CA TRP A 296 -6.41 6.38 0.12
C TRP A 296 -7.82 5.98 0.61
N TYR A 297 -8.76 5.79 -0.32
CA TYR A 297 -10.09 5.20 -0.07
C TYR A 297 -10.87 5.95 1.03
N ASP A 298 -11.76 5.27 1.77
CA ASP A 298 -12.61 5.87 2.82
C ASP A 298 -11.84 6.17 4.13
N PHE A 299 -10.64 6.75 4.07
CA PHE A 299 -9.88 7.10 5.26
C PHE A 299 -10.60 8.17 6.10
N GLU A 300 -10.84 7.83 7.37
CA GLU A 300 -11.32 8.74 8.41
C GLU A 300 -10.40 8.62 9.62
N GLY A 301 -9.47 9.57 9.80
CA GLY A 301 -8.42 9.40 10.80
C GLY A 301 -7.45 10.56 11.02
N THR A 302 -6.47 10.31 11.88
CA THR A 302 -5.58 11.34 12.45
C THR A 302 -4.09 11.00 12.24
N TYR A 303 -3.29 12.01 11.92
CA TYR A 303 -1.83 12.02 12.10
C TYR A 303 -1.50 12.98 13.26
N GLU A 304 -1.06 12.44 14.40
CA GLU A 304 -0.87 13.18 15.66
C GLU A 304 0.56 13.06 16.21
N ASP A 305 1.19 14.18 16.55
CA ASP A 305 2.58 14.24 17.06
C ASP A 305 3.56 13.43 16.19
N ILE A 306 3.59 13.74 14.90
CA ILE A 306 4.50 13.14 13.93
C ILE A 306 5.66 14.10 13.67
N ASP A 307 6.88 13.60 13.85
CA ASP A 307 8.13 14.25 13.46
C ASP A 307 8.54 13.78 12.07
N VAL A 308 8.67 14.69 11.10
CA VAL A 308 9.10 14.35 9.73
C VAL A 308 10.26 15.23 9.27
N VAL A 309 11.33 14.62 8.78
CA VAL A 309 12.38 15.29 8.01
C VAL A 309 12.39 14.70 6.60
N HIS A 310 12.14 15.53 5.58
CA HIS A 310 12.01 15.10 4.19
C HIS A 310 12.94 15.90 3.26
N ASP A 311 14.06 15.25 2.90
CA ASP A 311 15.23 15.88 2.28
C ASP A 311 15.67 15.20 0.96
N HIS A 312 14.77 14.55 0.23
CA HIS A 312 15.08 13.92 -1.06
C HIS A 312 14.52 14.71 -2.25
N ALA A 313 15.37 15.04 -3.24
CA ALA A 313 15.04 15.93 -4.35
C ALA A 313 13.92 15.44 -5.29
N ASN A 314 13.67 14.14 -5.32
CA ASN A 314 12.56 13.53 -6.09
C ASN A 314 11.38 13.08 -5.20
N GLY A 315 11.42 13.32 -3.87
CA GLY A 315 10.33 12.94 -2.97
C GLY A 315 9.06 13.75 -3.23
N GLN A 316 7.89 13.12 -3.14
CA GLN A 316 6.62 13.73 -3.58
C GLN A 316 5.95 14.58 -2.49
N GLY A 317 6.32 14.41 -1.22
CA GLY A 317 5.86 15.29 -0.15
C GLY A 317 5.94 14.67 1.24
N ILE A 318 5.20 15.23 2.19
CA ILE A 318 5.10 14.68 3.55
C ILE A 318 3.78 13.91 3.70
N VAL A 319 2.62 14.58 3.68
CA VAL A 319 1.31 13.92 3.58
C VAL A 319 0.72 14.14 2.19
N GLU A 320 0.42 13.05 1.50
CA GLU A 320 -0.35 13.07 0.24
C GLU A 320 -1.65 12.28 0.38
N GLU A 321 -2.64 12.72 -0.37
CA GLU A 321 -3.98 12.16 -0.52
C GLU A 321 -4.17 11.71 -1.97
N SER A 322 -4.85 10.58 -2.16
CA SER A 322 -5.29 10.13 -3.48
C SER A 322 -6.65 9.43 -3.39
N SER A 323 -7.70 10.15 -3.80
CA SER A 323 -9.09 9.71 -3.92
C SER A 323 -9.71 9.22 -2.60
N HIS A 324 -10.44 10.10 -1.90
CA HIS A 324 -11.14 9.76 -0.66
C HIS A 324 -12.45 10.55 -0.44
N ASP A 325 -13.50 9.94 0.10
CA ASP A 325 -14.70 10.68 0.54
C ASP A 325 -14.61 11.11 2.04
N GLY A 326 -13.64 10.58 2.79
CA GLY A 326 -13.51 10.74 4.24
C GLY A 326 -12.92 12.08 4.74
N TRP A 327 -12.30 12.06 5.93
CA TRP A 327 -11.74 13.25 6.60
C TRP A 327 -10.34 12.99 7.18
N LEU A 328 -9.54 14.06 7.28
CA LEU A 328 -8.19 14.02 7.83
C LEU A 328 -8.00 15.07 8.93
N GLU A 329 -7.44 14.65 10.06
CA GLU A 329 -6.91 15.53 11.10
C GLU A 329 -5.37 15.41 11.14
N VAL A 330 -4.63 16.50 10.94
CA VAL A 330 -3.19 16.55 11.21
C VAL A 330 -2.95 17.49 12.38
N ARG A 331 -2.40 17.00 13.49
CA ARG A 331 -2.12 17.86 14.63
C ARG A 331 -0.87 17.56 15.44
N ASP A 332 -0.46 18.57 16.20
CA ASP A 332 0.69 18.54 17.12
C ASP A 332 2.02 18.13 16.45
N SER A 333 2.09 18.23 15.12
CA SER A 333 3.10 17.61 14.27
C SER A 333 4.13 18.63 13.74
N ARG A 334 5.33 18.16 13.41
CA ARG A 334 6.50 18.98 13.07
C ARG A 334 7.16 18.43 11.81
N PHE A 335 7.14 19.21 10.74
CA PHE A 335 7.57 18.81 9.40
C PHE A 335 8.72 19.69 8.92
N GLU A 336 9.84 19.11 8.53
CA GLU A 336 10.89 19.79 7.76
C GLU A 336 10.86 19.28 6.33
N LEU A 337 10.60 20.16 5.38
CA LEU A 337 10.57 19.85 3.95
C LEU A 337 11.60 20.69 3.20
N ASN A 338 12.59 20.02 2.65
CA ASN A 338 13.70 20.64 1.93
C ASN A 338 13.62 20.45 0.41
N ASN A 339 12.81 19.49 -0.07
CA ASN A 339 12.57 19.30 -1.49
C ASN A 339 11.76 20.46 -2.11
N GLY A 340 12.22 20.99 -3.24
CA GLY A 340 11.49 22.00 -4.01
C GLY A 340 10.36 21.40 -4.86
N GLY A 341 9.26 22.14 -5.03
CA GLY A 341 8.10 21.72 -5.82
C GLY A 341 7.16 20.73 -5.10
N ALA A 342 7.65 19.95 -4.15
CA ALA A 342 6.83 19.09 -3.28
C ALA A 342 6.06 19.92 -2.22
N ASN A 343 4.91 19.42 -1.76
CA ASN A 343 4.13 20.02 -0.68
C ASN A 343 4.32 19.24 0.64
N ALA A 344 4.20 19.90 1.79
CA ALA A 344 4.15 19.22 3.08
C ALA A 344 2.79 18.55 3.30
N ILE A 345 1.71 19.16 2.77
CA ILE A 345 0.38 18.55 2.66
C ILE A 345 -0.13 18.81 1.24
N ARG A 346 -0.41 17.76 0.48
CA ARG A 346 -1.14 17.77 -0.80
C ARG A 346 -2.47 17.04 -0.61
N TYR A 347 -3.57 17.75 -0.78
CA TYR A 347 -4.94 17.28 -0.52
C TYR A 347 -5.89 17.93 -1.53
N VAL A 348 -5.96 17.36 -2.74
CA VAL A 348 -6.40 18.06 -3.96
C VAL A 348 -7.38 17.27 -4.83
N GLU A 349 -7.34 15.95 -4.79
CA GLU A 349 -8.25 15.08 -5.55
C GLU A 349 -9.62 15.00 -4.85
N GLY A 350 -9.64 15.38 -3.57
CA GLY A 350 -10.81 15.87 -2.86
C GLY A 350 -11.30 14.89 -1.81
N GLY A 351 -11.98 15.46 -0.83
CA GLY A 351 -12.74 14.78 0.20
C GLY A 351 -13.26 15.78 1.23
N SER A 352 -13.99 15.31 2.23
CA SER A 352 -14.96 16.15 2.93
C SER A 352 -14.36 17.26 3.82
N GLU A 353 -13.48 16.89 4.76
CA GLU A 353 -13.02 17.78 5.83
C GLU A 353 -11.52 17.57 6.17
N LEU A 354 -10.76 18.67 6.24
CA LEU A 354 -9.36 18.72 6.65
C LEU A 354 -9.20 19.63 7.88
N THR A 355 -8.67 19.07 8.97
CA THR A 355 -8.32 19.82 10.19
C THR A 355 -6.80 19.89 10.36
N LEU A 356 -6.25 21.08 10.59
CA LEU A 356 -4.83 21.32 10.85
C LEU A 356 -4.67 22.07 12.19
N GLU A 357 -4.17 21.42 13.24
CA GLU A 357 -4.01 22.04 14.57
C GLU A 357 -2.56 21.95 15.09
N ASN A 358 -1.96 23.05 15.56
CA ASN A 358 -0.61 23.04 16.16
C ASN A 358 0.48 22.45 15.22
N LEU A 359 0.33 22.66 13.91
CA LEU A 359 1.22 22.13 12.87
C LEU A 359 2.39 23.09 12.59
N SER A 360 3.61 22.57 12.59
CA SER A 360 4.81 23.33 12.19
C SER A 360 5.42 22.78 10.89
N ILE A 361 5.72 23.66 9.93
CA ILE A 361 6.39 23.35 8.66
C ILE A 361 7.61 24.25 8.49
N THR A 362 8.79 23.66 8.49
CA THR A 362 10.09 24.33 8.27
C THR A 362 10.80 23.82 7.00
N GLY A 363 11.96 24.39 6.68
CA GLY A 363 12.88 23.85 5.66
C GLY A 363 13.15 24.77 4.48
N SER A 364 13.90 24.27 3.50
CA SER A 364 14.42 25.03 2.36
C SER A 364 13.67 24.84 1.04
N ALA A 365 12.55 24.13 1.02
CA ALA A 365 11.74 23.89 -0.17
C ALA A 365 11.44 25.17 -0.97
N SER A 366 11.79 25.19 -2.26
CA SER A 366 11.52 26.29 -3.21
C SER A 366 10.39 25.93 -4.17
N SER A 367 9.69 26.94 -4.72
CA SER A 367 8.55 26.79 -5.65
C SER A 367 7.34 26.01 -5.11
N ASP A 368 6.17 26.18 -5.75
CA ASP A 368 4.86 25.74 -5.25
C ASP A 368 4.58 26.27 -3.81
N ALA A 369 3.63 25.69 -3.08
CA ALA A 369 3.24 26.06 -1.73
C ALA A 369 3.71 25.06 -0.67
N ALA A 370 3.78 25.48 0.59
CA ALA A 370 3.98 24.57 1.72
C ALA A 370 2.79 23.61 1.87
N ILE A 371 1.56 24.12 1.72
CA ILE A 371 0.31 23.36 1.78
C ILE A 371 -0.50 23.61 0.50
N ARG A 372 -1.00 22.56 -0.16
CA ARG A 372 -1.78 22.65 -1.40
C ARG A 372 -3.09 21.88 -1.27
N LEU A 373 -4.20 22.61 -1.39
CA LEU A 373 -5.55 22.13 -1.08
C LEU A 373 -6.54 22.34 -2.24
N GLY A 374 -7.40 21.36 -2.46
CA GLY A 374 -8.47 21.36 -3.45
C GLY A 374 -9.78 20.81 -2.88
N ASN A 375 -10.90 21.44 -3.25
CA ASN A 375 -12.26 20.90 -3.10
C ASN A 375 -12.72 20.48 -1.69
N CYS A 376 -12.06 20.96 -0.62
CA CYS A 376 -12.34 20.54 0.76
C CYS A 376 -12.88 21.67 1.68
N ALA A 377 -13.42 21.28 2.83
CA ALA A 377 -13.62 22.18 3.98
C ALA A 377 -12.38 22.14 4.89
N LEU A 378 -11.80 23.31 5.19
CA LEU A 378 -10.60 23.48 6.00
C LEU A 378 -10.91 24.13 7.35
N ASP A 379 -10.42 23.55 8.44
CA ASP A 379 -10.24 24.27 9.71
C ASP A 379 -8.77 24.20 10.13
N ALA A 380 -8.08 25.34 10.06
CA ALA A 380 -6.66 25.44 10.42
C ALA A 380 -6.45 26.43 11.58
N GLU A 381 -5.91 25.95 12.70
CA GLU A 381 -5.60 26.76 13.88
C GLU A 381 -4.13 26.55 14.30
N ASN A 382 -3.42 27.64 14.61
CA ASN A 382 -2.03 27.60 15.09
C ASN A 382 -1.07 26.84 14.13
N VAL A 383 -1.17 27.12 12.83
CA VAL A 383 -0.24 26.60 11.82
C VAL A 383 0.96 27.55 11.68
N CYS A 384 2.17 27.03 11.79
CA CYS A 384 3.41 27.79 11.66
C CYS A 384 4.18 27.32 10.42
N ILE A 385 4.33 28.18 9.42
CA ILE A 385 5.10 27.92 8.21
C ILE A 385 6.29 28.87 8.16
N HIS A 386 7.51 28.33 8.15
CA HIS A 386 8.75 29.08 7.94
C HIS A 386 9.61 28.38 6.89
N GLN A 387 9.46 28.76 5.62
CA GLN A 387 10.19 28.12 4.51
C GLN A 387 11.02 29.13 3.70
N THR A 388 12.32 28.87 3.62
CA THR A 388 13.31 29.85 3.08
C THR A 388 13.62 29.67 1.59
N GLY A 389 13.07 28.63 0.94
CA GLY A 389 13.29 28.38 -0.48
C GLY A 389 12.63 29.45 -1.37
N SER A 390 13.23 29.72 -2.52
CA SER A 390 12.83 30.82 -3.41
C SER A 390 11.46 30.59 -4.05
N GLY A 391 10.59 31.60 -4.02
CA GLY A 391 9.27 31.56 -4.64
C GLY A 391 8.36 30.50 -4.04
N ARG A 392 8.51 30.24 -2.73
CA ARG A 392 7.70 29.30 -1.97
C ARG A 392 6.50 30.02 -1.39
N ASP A 393 5.30 29.56 -1.71
CA ASP A 393 4.05 30.10 -1.19
C ASP A 393 3.65 29.41 0.13
N GLY A 394 2.74 30.02 0.90
CA GLY A 394 2.22 29.43 2.14
C GLY A 394 1.18 28.37 1.84
N PHE A 395 0.00 28.80 1.43
CA PHE A 395 -1.10 27.95 0.98
C PHE A 395 -1.41 28.17 -0.50
N SER A 396 -1.65 27.09 -1.23
CA SER A 396 -2.32 27.09 -2.54
C SER A 396 -3.71 26.47 -2.39
N LEU A 397 -4.76 27.22 -2.73
CA LEU A 397 -6.17 26.90 -2.42
C LEU A 397 -7.03 26.93 -3.69
N SER A 398 -7.69 25.81 -4.02
CA SER A 398 -8.63 25.70 -5.14
C SER A 398 -10.01 25.23 -4.67
N SER A 399 -11.03 26.08 -4.78
CA SER A 399 -12.40 25.78 -4.33
C SER A 399 -12.51 25.32 -2.86
N VAL A 400 -11.64 25.84 -1.98
CA VAL A 400 -11.61 25.50 -0.54
C VAL A 400 -12.52 26.44 0.25
N THR A 401 -13.18 25.94 1.30
CA THR A 401 -13.96 26.80 2.22
C THR A 401 -13.51 26.61 3.67
N GLY A 402 -13.71 27.60 4.54
CA GLY A 402 -13.50 27.44 5.98
C GLY A 402 -12.62 28.50 6.64
N THR A 403 -11.69 28.10 7.50
CA THR A 403 -10.96 29.00 8.42
C THR A 403 -9.45 28.75 8.48
N ILE A 404 -8.69 29.85 8.61
CA ILE A 404 -7.27 29.84 9.00
C ILE A 404 -7.08 30.88 10.11
N ALA A 405 -6.67 30.44 11.30
CA ALA A 405 -6.63 31.26 12.51
C ALA A 405 -5.33 31.12 13.30
N ASP A 406 -4.88 32.25 13.87
CA ASP A 406 -3.76 32.32 14.84
C ASP A 406 -2.44 31.70 14.32
N SER A 407 -2.22 31.79 13.00
CA SER A 407 -1.11 31.18 12.26
C SER A 407 0.05 32.15 11.97
N VAL A 408 1.25 31.59 11.75
CA VAL A 408 2.44 32.28 11.22
C VAL A 408 2.73 31.75 9.82
N ILE A 409 2.92 32.63 8.83
CA ILE A 409 3.32 32.24 7.47
C ILE A 409 4.45 33.18 7.02
N ASP A 410 5.69 32.74 7.27
CA ASP A 410 6.94 33.38 6.84
C ASP A 410 7.53 32.58 5.67
N VAL A 411 7.28 33.06 4.46
CA VAL A 411 7.65 32.40 3.20
C VAL A 411 8.16 33.44 2.19
N THR A 412 8.88 33.00 1.16
CA THR A 412 9.49 33.95 0.20
C THR A 412 8.58 34.35 -0.97
N GLY A 413 7.49 33.63 -1.19
CA GLY A 413 6.42 33.90 -2.15
C GLY A 413 5.20 34.59 -1.52
N ASP A 414 4.01 34.25 -1.99
CA ASP A 414 2.74 34.75 -1.46
C ASP A 414 2.24 33.85 -0.31
N GLN A 415 1.70 34.46 0.76
CA GLN A 415 1.16 33.68 1.90
C GLN A 415 -0.05 32.80 1.49
N PHE A 416 -0.84 33.26 0.51
CA PHE A 416 -1.96 32.52 -0.06
C PHE A 416 -2.07 32.78 -1.57
N VAL A 417 -2.17 31.69 -2.34
CA VAL A 417 -2.60 31.70 -3.73
C VAL A 417 -3.97 31.03 -3.78
N ALA A 418 -5.00 31.75 -4.24
CA ALA A 418 -6.38 31.26 -4.25
C ALA A 418 -6.99 31.27 -5.66
N SER A 419 -7.68 30.19 -6.01
CA SER A 419 -8.39 29.98 -7.28
C SER A 419 -9.76 29.31 -7.03
N GLY A 420 -10.51 29.05 -8.11
CA GLY A 420 -11.83 28.41 -8.02
C GLY A 420 -12.84 29.22 -7.20
N SER A 421 -13.74 28.51 -6.52
CA SER A 421 -14.78 29.11 -5.65
C SER A 421 -14.34 29.21 -4.18
N THR A 422 -13.07 29.57 -3.93
CA THR A 422 -12.49 29.60 -2.57
C THR A 422 -13.11 30.69 -1.68
N ASP A 423 -13.55 30.32 -0.48
CA ASP A 423 -14.10 31.21 0.57
C ASP A 423 -13.54 30.82 1.95
N VAL A 424 -12.30 31.25 2.22
CA VAL A 424 -11.57 30.97 3.47
C VAL A 424 -11.40 32.26 4.29
N ALA A 425 -11.85 32.22 5.55
CA ALA A 425 -11.72 33.32 6.49
C ALA A 425 -10.39 33.26 7.24
N VAL A 426 -9.51 34.23 6.97
CA VAL A 426 -8.19 34.34 7.63
C VAL A 426 -8.24 35.32 8.81
N THR A 427 -7.77 34.91 9.99
CA THR A 427 -7.72 35.76 11.21
C THR A 427 -6.41 35.59 11.98
N ASN A 428 -5.99 36.66 12.69
CA ASN A 428 -4.78 36.68 13.53
C ASN A 428 -3.49 36.15 12.86
N LEU A 429 -3.33 36.41 11.56
CA LEU A 429 -2.15 36.00 10.80
C LEU A 429 -0.92 36.85 11.10
N HIS A 430 0.24 36.21 11.18
CA HIS A 430 1.56 36.80 11.34
C HIS A 430 2.50 36.45 10.16
N ASP A 431 3.39 37.37 9.80
CA ASP A 431 4.39 37.26 8.72
C ASP A 431 5.84 37.09 9.25
N GLU A 432 6.02 36.96 10.57
CA GLU A 432 7.29 36.66 11.23
C GLU A 432 7.07 35.80 12.50
N GLY A 433 7.91 34.80 12.75
CA GLY A 433 7.83 33.95 13.96
C GLY A 433 8.84 32.80 13.97
N ASP A 434 9.06 32.20 15.15
CA ASP A 434 9.92 31.01 15.32
C ASP A 434 9.05 29.74 15.24
N CYS A 435 9.13 28.98 14.13
CA CYS A 435 8.43 27.70 13.99
C CYS A 435 9.25 26.53 14.58
N PRO A 436 8.65 25.62 15.39
CA PRO A 436 9.34 24.45 15.91
C PRO A 436 9.80 23.48 14.80
N SER A 437 11.09 23.17 14.75
CA SER A 437 11.63 22.09 13.91
C SER A 437 11.28 20.70 14.48
N PRO A 438 11.27 19.65 13.64
CA PRO A 438 11.16 18.28 14.11
C PRO A 438 12.32 17.85 15.00
N ASP A 439 12.12 16.80 15.80
CA ASP A 439 13.20 16.07 16.49
C ASP A 439 13.45 14.69 15.83
N PRO A 440 14.30 14.60 14.80
CA PRO A 440 14.63 13.33 14.15
C PRO A 440 15.43 12.38 15.06
N ASN A 441 15.87 12.84 16.24
CA ASN A 441 16.53 12.02 17.25
C ASN A 441 15.60 11.70 18.42
N HIS A 442 14.28 11.79 18.23
CA HIS A 442 13.31 11.33 19.22
C HIS A 442 13.59 9.86 19.53
N ASP A 443 14.18 9.62 20.70
CA ASP A 443 15.01 8.44 20.96
C ASP A 443 14.14 7.19 21.08
N PHE A 444 14.02 6.46 19.96
CA PHE A 444 13.27 5.21 19.83
C PHE A 444 13.68 4.16 20.88
N ASP A 445 14.97 4.12 21.24
CA ASP A 445 15.50 3.25 22.29
C ASP A 445 15.27 3.80 23.72
N SER A 446 14.92 5.09 23.88
CA SER A 446 14.64 5.70 25.20
C SER A 446 13.33 5.25 25.85
N VAL A 447 12.44 4.60 25.10
CA VAL A 447 11.25 3.91 25.63
C VAL A 447 11.72 2.70 26.43
N SER A 448 12.17 2.99 27.66
CA SER A 448 13.09 2.16 28.41
C SER A 448 12.60 0.71 28.51
N PRO A 449 13.30 -0.26 27.88
CA PRO A 449 12.96 -1.66 28.05
C PRO A 449 13.04 -2.01 29.53
N GLY A 450 11.96 -2.60 30.08
CA GLY A 450 11.92 -3.01 31.48
C GLY A 450 13.16 -3.83 31.85
N PRO A 451 13.65 -3.69 33.10
CA PRO A 451 15.06 -3.88 33.44
C PRO A 451 15.62 -5.25 33.06
N THR A 452 16.43 -5.27 32.00
CA THR A 452 17.20 -6.45 31.58
C THR A 452 18.20 -6.85 32.68
N PRO A 453 18.36 -8.16 32.98
CA PRO A 453 19.35 -8.62 33.94
C PRO A 453 20.77 -8.35 33.40
N SER A 454 21.55 -7.57 34.13
CA SER A 454 22.89 -7.12 33.74
C SER A 454 23.85 -8.27 33.43
N ARG A 455 24.27 -8.38 32.16
CA ARG A 455 25.36 -9.26 31.69
C ARG A 455 26.72 -8.74 32.23
N PRO A 456 27.70 -9.60 32.58
CA PRO A 456 29.00 -9.14 33.08
C PRO A 456 29.88 -8.57 31.96
N ASP A 457 30.62 -7.49 32.25
CA ASP A 457 31.60 -6.89 31.35
C ASP A 457 32.62 -7.91 30.82
N ASP A 458 32.82 -7.96 29.50
CA ASP A 458 34.08 -8.46 28.92
C ASP A 458 34.83 -7.32 28.26
N THR A 459 36.08 -7.13 28.68
CA THR A 459 36.88 -5.95 28.35
C THR A 459 37.81 -6.21 27.17
N GLY A 460 37.32 -5.88 25.99
CA GLY A 460 38.04 -5.03 25.04
C GLY A 460 38.82 -5.68 23.91
N ARG A 461 38.77 -4.99 22.76
CA ARG A 461 39.98 -4.60 22.02
C ARG A 461 39.75 -3.33 21.22
N ASP A 462 40.78 -2.50 21.23
CA ASP A 462 40.89 -1.22 20.54
C ASP A 462 41.98 -1.39 19.48
N GLU A 463 41.63 -1.34 18.20
CA GLU A 463 42.60 -1.17 17.10
C GLU A 463 42.06 -0.20 16.03
N THR A 464 42.52 1.04 16.12
CA THR A 464 42.45 2.03 15.04
C THR A 464 43.30 1.60 13.84
N VAL A 465 42.74 1.59 12.63
CA VAL A 465 43.52 1.50 11.38
C VAL A 465 43.20 2.71 10.49
N THR A 466 44.18 3.63 10.37
CA THR A 466 44.19 4.68 9.37
C THR A 466 44.91 4.19 8.10
N GLY A 467 44.31 4.37 6.93
CA GLY A 467 44.93 4.02 5.65
C GLY A 467 44.62 5.05 4.55
N ASP A 468 45.55 5.98 4.31
CA ASP A 468 45.52 6.82 3.11
C ASP A 468 45.81 5.97 1.85
N ALA A 469 44.99 6.11 0.82
CA ALA A 469 45.35 5.68 -0.54
C ALA A 469 44.78 6.67 -1.56
N ALA A 470 45.67 7.35 -2.29
CA ALA A 470 45.32 8.17 -3.45
C ALA A 470 45.52 7.36 -4.74
N GLY A 471 44.63 7.56 -5.71
CA GLY A 471 44.75 7.02 -7.07
C GLY A 471 43.83 7.76 -8.02
N ASP A 472 44.41 8.54 -8.94
CA ASP A 472 43.70 9.11 -10.08
C ASP A 472 43.43 8.00 -11.12
N GLU A 473 42.23 7.95 -11.70
CA GLU A 473 42.05 7.62 -13.13
C GLU A 473 40.95 8.51 -13.73
N ASP A 474 41.29 9.29 -14.76
CA ASP A 474 40.35 10.09 -15.55
C ASP A 474 39.53 9.18 -16.47
N GLY A 475 38.22 9.05 -16.19
CA GLY A 475 37.22 8.51 -17.11
C GLY A 475 36.16 9.58 -17.34
N ALA A 476 36.13 10.20 -18.52
CA ALA A 476 35.05 11.10 -18.91
C ALA A 476 34.01 10.30 -19.68
N ASP A 477 32.86 10.07 -19.07
CA ASP A 477 31.66 9.68 -19.81
C ASP A 477 31.27 10.78 -20.80
N VAL A 478 30.71 10.37 -21.93
CA VAL A 478 30.33 11.25 -23.02
C VAL A 478 28.81 11.28 -23.09
N ASP A 479 28.21 12.35 -22.54
CA ASP A 479 26.76 12.55 -22.58
C ASP A 479 26.25 12.59 -24.03
N HIS A 480 25.26 11.74 -24.32
CA HIS A 480 24.52 11.74 -25.58
C HIS A 480 23.24 12.58 -25.44
N ASP A 481 23.38 13.91 -25.48
CA ASP A 481 22.27 14.86 -25.33
C ASP A 481 21.35 14.89 -26.57
N PHE A 482 20.24 14.15 -26.52
CA PHE A 482 19.11 14.31 -27.45
C PHE A 482 18.09 15.29 -26.87
N ARG A 483 17.56 16.21 -27.69
CA ARG A 483 16.52 17.14 -27.26
C ARG A 483 15.31 17.14 -28.18
N PHE A 484 14.16 17.21 -27.54
CA PHE A 484 12.86 17.28 -28.18
C PHE A 484 12.32 18.70 -28.11
N SER A 485 11.78 19.22 -29.22
CA SER A 485 11.17 20.55 -29.23
C SER A 485 9.92 20.59 -30.10
N ALA A 486 8.83 21.09 -29.50
CA ALA A 486 7.48 21.17 -30.04
C ALA A 486 6.80 19.80 -30.28
N VAL A 487 5.65 19.63 -29.62
CA VAL A 487 4.60 18.68 -29.99
C VAL A 487 3.43 19.53 -30.47
N GLU A 488 3.04 19.37 -31.74
CA GLU A 488 1.83 19.98 -32.29
C GLU A 488 0.74 18.91 -32.38
N MET A 489 -0.41 19.17 -31.75
CA MET A 489 -1.65 18.38 -31.87
C MET A 489 -2.61 19.10 -32.83
N GLU A 490 -3.41 18.34 -33.59
CA GLU A 490 -4.56 18.91 -34.32
C GLU A 490 -5.80 18.87 -33.40
N GLU A 491 -6.43 20.03 -33.15
CA GLU A 491 -7.67 20.10 -32.38
C GLU A 491 -8.83 19.37 -33.09
N ALA A 492 -9.52 18.50 -32.34
CA ALA A 492 -10.85 17.94 -32.62
C ALA A 492 -11.07 17.33 -34.03
N VAL A 493 -10.83 16.02 -34.15
CA VAL A 493 -11.02 15.27 -35.40
C VAL A 493 -12.43 14.64 -35.48
N PRO A 494 -13.27 14.96 -36.49
CA PRO A 494 -14.53 14.26 -36.70
C PRO A 494 -14.34 12.88 -37.36
N TYR A 495 -15.19 11.92 -37.01
CA TYR A 495 -15.19 10.51 -37.46
C TYR A 495 -14.77 10.29 -38.92
N GLN A 496 -13.73 9.46 -39.13
CA GLN A 496 -13.29 8.92 -40.43
C GLN A 496 -12.68 7.52 -40.24
N GLU A 497 -12.70 6.68 -41.28
CA GLU A 497 -12.03 5.38 -41.30
C GLU A 497 -10.62 5.51 -41.91
N GLY A 498 -9.56 5.22 -41.14
CA GLY A 498 -8.16 5.20 -41.61
C GLY A 498 -7.12 5.34 -40.49
N PRO A 499 -5.81 5.32 -40.80
CA PRO A 499 -4.76 5.56 -39.80
C PRO A 499 -4.79 7.02 -39.33
N TYR A 500 -4.84 7.24 -38.01
CA TYR A 500 -4.98 8.57 -37.40
C TYR A 500 -3.62 9.10 -36.96
N GLN A 501 -3.23 10.30 -37.40
CA GLN A 501 -2.08 10.99 -36.83
C GLN A 501 -2.43 11.51 -35.43
N ILE A 502 -1.81 10.97 -34.38
CA ILE A 502 -2.05 11.39 -32.99
C ILE A 502 -1.14 12.53 -32.53
N GLY A 503 -0.04 12.75 -33.24
CA GLY A 503 0.91 13.82 -32.92
C GLY A 503 2.19 13.71 -33.73
N SER A 504 3.09 14.67 -33.50
CA SER A 504 4.45 14.62 -34.02
C SER A 504 5.42 15.24 -33.04
N ALA A 505 6.65 14.74 -33.01
CA ALA A 505 7.73 15.25 -32.18
C ALA A 505 8.97 15.50 -33.03
N THR A 506 9.65 16.63 -32.83
CA THR A 506 10.94 16.89 -33.48
C THR A 506 12.09 16.48 -32.57
N VAL A 507 12.86 15.49 -33.02
CA VAL A 507 14.05 14.93 -32.37
C VAL A 507 15.28 15.64 -32.91
N THR A 508 16.18 16.12 -32.04
CA THR A 508 17.45 16.74 -32.44
C THR A 508 18.61 16.10 -31.68
N ASN A 509 19.66 15.68 -32.40
CA ASN A 509 20.91 15.22 -31.79
C ASN A 509 21.81 16.42 -31.50
N HIS A 510 22.11 16.68 -30.22
CA HIS A 510 23.03 17.74 -29.79
C HIS A 510 24.43 17.23 -29.42
N GLY A 511 24.67 15.92 -29.45
CA GLY A 511 25.98 15.31 -29.26
C GLY A 511 26.93 15.55 -30.43
N ASP A 512 28.23 15.34 -30.17
CA ASP A 512 29.31 15.53 -31.13
C ASP A 512 29.51 14.34 -32.10
N GLU A 513 28.78 13.23 -31.92
CA GLU A 513 28.83 12.02 -32.76
C GLU A 513 27.43 11.56 -33.23
N THR A 514 27.39 10.73 -34.28
CA THR A 514 26.15 10.13 -34.81
C THR A 514 25.52 9.21 -33.76
N ALA A 515 24.23 9.39 -33.48
CA ALA A 515 23.52 8.59 -32.49
C ALA A 515 22.21 8.03 -33.07
N THR A 516 21.80 6.86 -32.58
CA THR A 516 20.52 6.21 -32.91
C THR A 516 19.69 6.12 -31.65
N ALA A 517 18.44 6.58 -31.72
CA ALA A 517 17.48 6.45 -30.62
C ALA A 517 16.23 5.69 -31.09
N PRO A 518 15.69 4.75 -30.29
CA PRO A 518 14.34 4.22 -30.52
C PRO A 518 13.32 5.30 -30.16
N VAL A 519 12.33 5.51 -31.03
CA VAL A 519 11.22 6.43 -30.79
C VAL A 519 9.90 5.66 -30.87
N GLY A 520 9.04 5.84 -29.86
CA GLY A 520 7.76 5.15 -29.73
C GLY A 520 6.89 5.81 -28.65
N VAL A 521 5.67 5.32 -28.50
CA VAL A 521 4.72 5.74 -27.45
C VAL A 521 4.51 4.55 -26.52
N TRP A 522 4.44 4.80 -25.21
CA TRP A 522 4.13 3.79 -24.19
C TRP A 522 3.05 4.35 -23.27
N SER A 523 2.05 3.52 -22.94
CA SER A 523 1.18 3.72 -21.78
C SER A 523 0.47 2.40 -21.45
N ASP A 524 0.38 2.09 -20.17
CA ASP A 524 -0.31 0.88 -19.69
C ASP A 524 -1.81 0.89 -20.05
N PHE A 525 -2.40 2.08 -20.24
CA PHE A 525 -3.81 2.31 -20.57
C PHE A 525 -4.25 1.83 -21.97
N PHE A 526 -3.34 1.53 -22.91
CA PHE A 526 -3.71 1.19 -24.30
C PHE A 526 -3.77 -0.31 -24.61
N GLU A 527 -3.15 -1.18 -23.81
CA GLU A 527 -3.21 -2.63 -24.08
C GLU A 527 -4.63 -3.18 -23.84
N ASP A 528 -5.30 -2.75 -22.77
CA ASP A 528 -6.65 -3.18 -22.37
C ASP A 528 -7.74 -2.88 -23.41
N PHE A 529 -7.58 -1.83 -24.23
CA PHE A 529 -8.67 -1.33 -25.08
C PHE A 529 -8.55 -1.67 -26.57
N LEU A 530 -7.35 -1.92 -27.11
CA LEU A 530 -7.14 -2.04 -28.57
C LEU A 530 -6.27 -3.23 -29.03
N GLY A 531 -5.59 -3.95 -28.14
CA GLY A 531 -5.00 -5.27 -28.44
C GLY A 531 -4.13 -5.37 -29.70
N SER A 532 -3.18 -4.46 -29.90
CA SER A 532 -2.32 -4.42 -31.11
C SER A 532 -0.88 -3.95 -30.84
N ASP A 533 0.08 -4.49 -31.60
CA ASP A 533 1.52 -4.22 -31.49
C ASP A 533 1.87 -2.72 -31.62
N VAL A 534 2.58 -2.16 -30.63
CA VAL A 534 3.12 -0.79 -30.70
C VAL A 534 4.27 -0.71 -31.71
N ALA A 535 4.12 0.13 -32.73
CA ALA A 535 5.17 0.39 -33.72
C ALA A 535 6.33 1.20 -33.11
N ARG A 536 7.53 0.60 -33.05
CA ARG A 536 8.80 1.27 -32.73
C ARG A 536 9.55 1.60 -34.02
N GLU A 537 10.01 2.85 -34.16
CA GLU A 537 10.88 3.26 -35.28
C GLU A 537 12.25 3.72 -34.73
N GLU A 538 13.34 3.20 -35.31
CA GLU A 538 14.69 3.63 -34.97
C GLU A 538 15.09 4.86 -35.81
N VAL A 539 15.54 5.92 -35.15
CA VAL A 539 15.97 7.15 -35.81
C VAL A 539 17.46 7.37 -35.56
N THR A 540 18.27 7.37 -36.63
CA THR A 540 19.69 7.75 -36.59
C THR A 540 19.87 9.19 -37.07
N LEU A 541 20.55 10.03 -36.28
CA LEU A 541 20.83 11.43 -36.59
C LEU A 541 22.33 11.74 -36.45
N GLU A 542 22.89 12.46 -37.43
CA GLU A 542 24.24 13.03 -37.31
C GLU A 542 24.23 14.26 -36.35
N PRO A 543 25.41 14.70 -35.86
CA PRO A 543 25.52 15.87 -34.97
C PRO A 543 24.84 17.14 -35.50
N GLY A 544 23.86 17.65 -34.75
CA GLY A 544 23.08 18.82 -35.10
C GLY A 544 22.02 18.61 -36.19
N GLU A 545 21.75 17.35 -36.60
CA GLU A 545 20.57 17.03 -37.39
C GLU A 545 19.32 16.93 -36.53
N SER A 546 18.18 17.25 -37.15
CA SER A 546 16.85 17.16 -36.54
C SER A 546 15.88 16.49 -37.52
N THR A 547 15.02 15.60 -37.03
CA THR A 547 13.91 15.04 -37.81
C THR A 547 12.60 15.12 -37.04
N THR A 548 11.48 15.12 -37.75
CA THR A 548 10.14 15.04 -37.14
C THR A 548 9.60 13.63 -37.30
N VAL A 549 9.34 12.95 -36.20
CA VAL A 549 8.65 11.67 -36.15
C VAL A 549 7.15 11.94 -36.00
N THR A 550 6.34 11.25 -36.79
CA THR A 550 4.87 11.38 -36.77
C THR A 550 4.27 10.06 -36.35
N PHE A 551 3.43 10.08 -35.32
CA PHE A 551 2.85 8.89 -34.73
C PHE A 551 1.45 8.65 -35.28
N TYR A 552 1.16 7.39 -35.62
CA TYR A 552 -0.14 6.97 -36.15
C TYR A 552 -0.75 5.87 -35.30
N LEU A 553 -2.04 5.96 -34.99
CA LEU A 553 -2.85 4.84 -34.53
C LEU A 553 -3.48 4.11 -35.73
N GLU A 554 -3.35 2.79 -35.79
CA GLU A 554 -4.11 1.94 -36.70
C GLU A 554 -5.22 1.21 -35.91
N GLY A 555 -6.49 1.56 -36.13
CA GLY A 555 -7.64 0.96 -35.43
C GLY A 555 -8.99 1.56 -35.81
N GLU A 556 -10.07 1.10 -35.18
CA GLU A 556 -11.39 1.76 -35.18
C GLU A 556 -11.61 2.43 -33.82
N ILE A 557 -11.80 3.76 -33.81
CA ILE A 557 -12.19 4.49 -32.59
C ILE A 557 -13.73 4.46 -32.51
N SER A 558 -14.27 3.69 -31.56
CA SER A 558 -15.69 3.32 -31.53
C SER A 558 -16.62 4.33 -30.84
N SER A 559 -16.08 5.34 -30.16
CA SER A 559 -16.86 6.37 -29.44
C SER A 559 -16.85 7.74 -30.17
N PRO A 560 -17.97 8.18 -30.75
CA PRO A 560 -18.08 9.53 -31.32
C PRO A 560 -18.34 10.57 -30.21
N GLY A 561 -17.30 11.27 -29.76
CA GLY A 561 -17.46 12.40 -28.82
C GLY A 561 -16.28 12.68 -27.90
N ALA A 562 -15.35 11.74 -27.73
CA ALA A 562 -14.23 11.90 -26.81
C ALA A 562 -13.31 13.07 -27.21
N VAL A 563 -13.10 14.00 -26.27
CA VAL A 563 -12.16 15.12 -26.38
C VAL A 563 -10.99 14.82 -25.45
N TYR A 564 -9.81 14.57 -26.03
CA TYR A 564 -8.60 14.27 -25.27
C TYR A 564 -7.70 15.51 -25.22
N GLU A 565 -7.45 16.06 -24.03
CA GLU A 565 -6.47 17.13 -23.83
C GLU A 565 -5.16 16.58 -23.27
N GLY A 566 -4.17 16.39 -24.16
CA GLY A 566 -2.77 16.21 -23.79
C GLY A 566 -2.20 14.81 -24.06
N LEU A 567 -1.20 14.76 -24.96
CA LEU A 567 -0.29 13.63 -25.11
C LEU A 567 1.15 14.15 -25.00
N LYS A 568 1.99 13.49 -24.20
CA LYS A 568 3.42 13.78 -24.07
C LYS A 568 4.22 12.56 -24.55
N ILE A 569 5.30 12.79 -25.28
CA ILE A 569 6.10 11.73 -25.93
C ILE A 569 7.47 11.68 -25.26
N SER A 570 7.98 10.46 -25.02
CA SER A 570 9.19 10.17 -24.23
C SER A 570 10.27 9.43 -25.04
N THR A 571 11.44 9.22 -24.43
CA THR A 571 12.53 8.37 -24.95
C THR A 571 13.10 7.47 -23.86
N LEU A 572 13.64 6.32 -24.29
CA LEU A 572 14.35 5.37 -23.44
C LEU A 572 15.87 5.58 -23.56
N SER A 573 16.47 6.12 -22.50
CA SER A 573 17.87 5.98 -22.11
C SER A 573 17.97 6.21 -20.60
N ASP A 574 19.00 5.67 -19.95
CA ASP A 574 18.98 5.30 -18.51
C ASP A 574 19.02 6.47 -17.48
N GLU A 575 18.70 7.71 -17.89
CA GLU A 575 18.46 8.84 -16.97
C GLU A 575 17.20 9.64 -17.39
N TYR A 576 16.50 10.18 -16.38
CA TYR A 576 15.32 11.07 -16.45
C TYR A 576 13.97 10.42 -16.84
N VAL A 577 13.14 10.15 -15.83
CA VAL A 577 11.72 9.74 -15.95
C VAL A 577 10.80 10.84 -15.40
N PHE A 578 9.66 11.09 -16.07
CA PHE A 578 8.55 11.92 -15.56
C PHE A 578 7.22 11.42 -16.11
N ASP A 579 6.19 11.45 -15.26
CA ASP A 579 4.86 10.87 -15.48
C ASP A 579 3.94 11.58 -16.49
N ILE A 580 2.83 10.93 -16.82
CA ILE A 580 1.68 11.46 -17.57
C ILE A 580 0.37 11.18 -16.82
N GLU A 581 -0.42 12.23 -16.62
CA GLU A 581 -1.78 12.18 -16.10
C GLU A 581 -2.74 12.64 -17.21
N ILE A 582 -3.83 11.90 -17.45
CA ILE A 582 -4.91 12.31 -18.36
C ILE A 582 -6.09 12.75 -17.51
N LEU A 583 -6.55 13.98 -17.70
CA LEU A 583 -7.76 14.49 -17.07
C LEU A 583 -8.95 14.26 -18.02
N GLU A 584 -10.01 13.63 -17.53
CA GLU A 584 -11.29 13.63 -18.24
C GLU A 584 -11.86 15.06 -18.28
N ALA A 585 -12.40 15.45 -19.43
CA ALA A 585 -13.18 16.67 -19.53
C ALA A 585 -14.63 16.36 -19.11
N ASP A 586 -15.15 17.11 -18.12
CA ASP A 586 -16.53 16.98 -17.63
C ASP A 586 -17.55 16.83 -18.76
N ASP A 587 -18.50 15.91 -18.59
CA ASP A 587 -19.63 15.68 -19.51
C ASP A 587 -20.26 17.01 -19.97
N ALA A 588 -20.08 17.33 -21.25
CA ALA A 588 -20.79 18.43 -21.87
C ALA A 588 -22.30 18.10 -21.84
N PRO A 589 -23.17 18.93 -21.23
CA PRO A 589 -24.56 18.56 -21.02
C PRO A 589 -25.28 18.34 -22.34
N GLU A 590 -25.87 17.14 -22.51
CA GLU A 590 -26.72 16.84 -23.65
C GLU A 590 -27.89 17.83 -23.71
N GLU A 591 -27.92 18.68 -24.74
CA GLU A 591 -29.13 19.47 -25.04
C GLU A 591 -30.21 18.54 -25.61
N GLU A 592 -31.16 18.11 -24.77
CA GLU A 592 -32.34 17.40 -25.25
C GLU A 592 -33.10 18.25 -26.30
N PRO A 593 -33.46 17.68 -27.47
CA PRO A 593 -34.17 18.42 -28.51
C PRO A 593 -35.65 18.62 -28.13
N ASP A 594 -36.10 19.88 -28.21
CA ASP A 594 -37.49 20.33 -27.95
C ASP A 594 -38.56 19.40 -28.58
N ASP A 595 -39.33 18.71 -27.72
CA ASP A 595 -40.42 17.82 -28.14
C ASP A 595 -41.66 18.61 -28.60
N ALA A 596 -41.75 18.83 -29.93
CA ALA A 596 -42.85 19.53 -30.58
C ALA A 596 -43.84 18.53 -31.21
N GLY A 597 -44.90 18.21 -30.46
CA GLY A 597 -45.79 17.07 -30.74
C GLY A 597 -46.54 17.03 -32.09
N GLY A 598 -46.95 15.80 -32.46
CA GLY A 598 -47.80 15.48 -33.59
C GLY A 598 -48.71 14.27 -33.29
N ASP A 599 -50.00 14.43 -33.55
CA ASP A 599 -51.11 13.56 -33.09
C ASP A 599 -51.64 12.60 -34.18
N GLU A 600 -52.41 11.59 -33.73
CA GLU A 600 -53.26 10.63 -34.47
C GLU A 600 -52.62 9.56 -35.39
N GLY A 601 -53.00 8.28 -35.20
CA GLY A 601 -52.56 7.18 -36.07
C GLY A 601 -53.06 5.75 -35.75
N ASP A 602 -54.30 5.56 -35.30
CA ASP A 602 -54.90 4.24 -34.99
C ASP A 602 -55.11 3.34 -36.23
N SER A 603 -54.64 2.08 -36.19
CA SER A 603 -55.29 0.94 -36.90
C SER A 603 -54.83 -0.43 -36.38
N SER A 604 -55.79 -1.37 -36.32
CA SER A 604 -55.79 -2.67 -35.64
C SER A 604 -55.58 -3.91 -36.56
N GLU A 605 -55.84 -5.11 -35.98
CA GLU A 605 -56.11 -6.44 -36.59
C GLU A 605 -54.90 -7.43 -36.63
N GLU A 606 -54.93 -8.53 -35.84
CA GLU A 606 -55.38 -9.93 -36.15
C GLU A 606 -54.37 -10.68 -37.08
N GLU A 607 -53.94 -11.94 -36.92
CA GLU A 607 -54.43 -13.25 -36.42
C GLU A 607 -53.20 -14.03 -35.83
N ALA A 608 -53.24 -14.91 -34.82
CA ALA A 608 -53.83 -16.25 -34.63
C ALA A 608 -53.11 -17.47 -35.29
N ASP A 609 -53.03 -18.56 -34.51
CA ASP A 609 -52.70 -19.98 -34.84
C ASP A 609 -51.33 -20.36 -35.46
N ASP A 610 -50.85 -21.61 -35.44
CA ASP A 610 -50.93 -22.81 -34.54
C ASP A 610 -50.11 -23.94 -35.24
N SER A 611 -49.73 -25.01 -34.54
CA SER A 611 -49.28 -26.33 -35.07
C SER A 611 -47.92 -26.34 -35.85
N SER A 612 -47.13 -27.42 -35.92
CA SER A 612 -47.05 -28.73 -35.23
C SER A 612 -45.76 -29.46 -35.70
N GLU A 613 -45.34 -30.53 -35.00
CA GLU A 613 -44.86 -31.86 -35.50
C GLU A 613 -44.05 -31.96 -36.84
N GLU A 614 -43.03 -32.82 -37.03
CA GLU A 614 -42.71 -34.14 -36.46
C GLU A 614 -41.28 -34.59 -36.93
N GLU A 615 -40.62 -35.51 -36.18
CA GLU A 615 -39.65 -36.59 -36.56
C GLU A 615 -38.42 -36.30 -37.49
N THR A 616 -37.29 -37.03 -37.50
CA THR A 616 -36.95 -38.46 -37.26
C THR A 616 -35.57 -38.58 -36.56
N ALA A 617 -35.29 -39.54 -35.64
CA ALA A 617 -34.89 -40.95 -35.87
C ALA A 617 -33.60 -41.11 -36.73
N ASP A 618 -32.62 -42.01 -36.46
CA ASP A 618 -32.61 -43.29 -35.73
C ASP A 618 -31.16 -43.75 -35.36
N ASP A 619 -31.05 -44.92 -34.68
CA ASP A 619 -29.90 -45.87 -34.57
C ASP A 619 -28.66 -45.54 -33.69
N ASP A 620 -28.01 -46.48 -32.97
CA ASP A 620 -28.47 -47.74 -32.31
C ASP A 620 -27.35 -48.36 -31.40
N ALA A 621 -27.73 -48.92 -30.24
CA ALA A 621 -27.09 -50.01 -29.43
C ALA A 621 -25.56 -49.99 -29.07
N VAL A 622 -24.98 -50.73 -28.09
CA VAL A 622 -25.26 -52.07 -27.50
C VAL A 622 -24.75 -52.21 -26.04
N ASP A 623 -25.55 -52.88 -25.20
CA ASP A 623 -25.32 -53.68 -23.96
C ASP A 623 -24.02 -53.62 -23.14
N THR A 624 -24.19 -53.61 -21.80
CA THR A 624 -23.89 -54.83 -21.00
C THR A 624 -24.67 -54.88 -19.68
N ASP A 625 -25.48 -55.93 -19.52
CA ASP A 625 -26.17 -56.37 -18.29
C ASP A 625 -25.16 -57.03 -17.29
N ASP A 626 -25.45 -57.49 -16.05
CA ASP A 626 -26.69 -57.62 -15.25
C ASP A 626 -26.37 -57.92 -13.75
N ASP A 627 -27.40 -58.20 -12.93
CA ASP A 627 -27.46 -58.88 -11.60
C ASP A 627 -27.07 -58.05 -10.34
N GLU A 628 -27.96 -57.65 -9.42
CA GLU A 628 -28.83 -58.41 -8.45
C GLU A 628 -28.02 -59.23 -7.40
N GLU A 629 -28.32 -59.43 -6.09
CA GLU A 629 -29.47 -59.42 -5.14
C GLU A 629 -28.96 -58.87 -3.75
N SER A 630 -29.71 -58.54 -2.68
CA SER A 630 -31.14 -58.25 -2.40
C SER A 630 -31.34 -57.69 -0.95
N ASP A 631 -32.54 -57.19 -0.63
CA ASP A 631 -33.04 -56.71 0.70
C ASP A 631 -33.43 -57.91 1.63
N PRO A 632 -33.74 -57.81 2.97
CA PRO A 632 -34.94 -57.09 3.47
C PRO A 632 -34.99 -56.55 4.94
N GLU A 633 -35.84 -55.52 5.14
CA GLU A 633 -36.85 -55.30 6.23
C GLU A 633 -36.53 -55.53 7.73
N GLN A 634 -36.83 -54.51 8.58
CA GLN A 634 -37.53 -54.68 9.88
C GLN A 634 -38.41 -53.48 10.31
N GLU A 635 -39.67 -53.76 10.69
CA GLU A 635 -40.58 -52.93 11.52
C GLU A 635 -40.52 -53.32 13.04
N ILE A 636 -41.23 -52.76 14.04
CA ILE A 636 -42.39 -51.83 14.06
C ILE A 636 -42.31 -50.61 15.03
N PRO A 637 -42.90 -50.57 16.25
CA PRO A 637 -43.74 -49.42 16.63
C PRO A 637 -43.08 -48.50 17.69
N GLY A 638 -43.60 -47.33 18.07
CA GLY A 638 -44.90 -46.68 17.82
C GLY A 638 -45.46 -46.06 19.13
N ASP A 639 -46.35 -45.07 19.01
CA ASP A 639 -47.06 -44.31 20.07
C ASP A 639 -46.24 -43.26 20.89
N ASP A 640 -46.77 -42.14 21.41
CA ASP A 640 -47.78 -41.11 21.01
C ASP A 640 -48.24 -40.34 22.28
N ASP A 641 -47.80 -39.08 22.50
CA ASP A 641 -48.59 -38.04 23.22
C ASP A 641 -47.97 -36.61 23.28
N GLY A 642 -48.83 -35.58 23.13
CA GLY A 642 -48.76 -34.36 23.97
C GLY A 642 -48.31 -33.01 23.37
N SER A 643 -49.22 -32.27 22.72
CA SER A 643 -49.10 -30.82 22.34
C SER A 643 -49.18 -29.86 23.56
N PRO A 644 -49.23 -28.51 23.44
CA PRO A 644 -48.91 -27.56 22.33
C PRO A 644 -47.81 -26.53 22.76
N GLY A 645 -47.22 -25.63 21.96
CA GLY A 645 -47.66 -24.88 20.79
C GLY A 645 -47.77 -23.38 21.12
N PHE A 646 -46.96 -22.52 20.48
CA PHE A 646 -47.14 -21.06 20.49
C PHE A 646 -46.71 -20.46 19.15
N THR A 647 -47.63 -19.75 18.50
CA THR A 647 -47.43 -19.07 17.21
C THR A 647 -47.46 -17.56 17.45
N GLY A 648 -46.46 -16.83 16.97
CA GLY A 648 -46.33 -15.39 17.17
C GLY A 648 -46.08 -14.66 15.85
N ILE A 649 -47.14 -14.43 15.07
CA ILE A 649 -47.10 -13.54 13.90
C ILE A 649 -47.39 -12.11 14.37
N ILE A 650 -46.48 -11.18 14.09
CA ILE A 650 -46.80 -9.75 13.95
C ILE A 650 -46.07 -9.23 12.70
N THR A 651 -46.78 -8.46 11.87
CA THR A 651 -46.26 -7.86 10.64
C THR A 651 -46.68 -6.40 10.56
N LEU A 652 -45.88 -5.59 9.84
CA LEU A 652 -46.16 -4.24 9.32
C LEU A 652 -46.13 -3.04 10.28
N GLY A 653 -45.31 -2.05 9.90
CA GLY A 653 -45.27 -0.73 10.51
C GLY A 653 -44.12 0.15 10.00
N ALA A 654 -44.05 0.42 8.70
CA ALA A 654 -43.05 1.34 8.13
C ALA A 654 -43.35 2.81 8.50
N LEU A 655 -42.30 3.60 8.77
CA LEU A 655 -42.31 5.06 8.74
C LEU A 655 -40.89 5.61 8.63
N ALA A 656 -40.66 6.52 7.69
CA ALA A 656 -39.35 7.07 7.36
C ALA A 656 -39.07 8.42 8.06
N ALA A 657 -37.80 8.81 8.04
CA ALA A 657 -37.24 10.15 8.27
C ALA A 657 -37.47 10.82 9.64
N SER A 658 -36.38 11.14 10.35
CA SER A 658 -35.85 12.53 10.36
C SER A 658 -34.74 12.77 11.40
N SER A 659 -33.70 13.48 10.95
CA SER A 659 -32.90 14.48 11.68
C SER A 659 -31.84 14.04 12.71
N ALA A 660 -30.60 14.38 12.36
CA ALA A 660 -29.48 14.58 13.26
C ALA A 660 -29.78 15.59 14.38
N ALA A 661 -29.23 15.34 15.58
CA ALA A 661 -28.97 16.36 16.60
C ALA A 661 -27.98 15.87 17.69
N MET A 662 -26.74 16.34 17.59
CA MET A 662 -26.02 17.01 18.69
C MET A 662 -25.82 16.25 20.02
N ILE A 663 -24.63 15.65 20.21
CA ILE A 663 -24.06 15.41 21.55
C ILE A 663 -22.84 16.33 21.76
N ARG A 664 -23.10 17.57 22.21
CA ARG A 664 -22.07 18.37 22.89
C ARG A 664 -21.85 17.80 24.30
N ARG A 665 -20.72 17.13 24.53
CA ARG A 665 -20.34 16.67 25.87
C ARG A 665 -19.63 17.79 26.64
N LEU A 666 -20.40 18.57 27.38
CA LEU A 666 -19.87 19.56 28.32
C LEU A 666 -18.97 18.87 29.37
N ARG A 667 -17.66 19.13 29.32
CA ARG A 667 -16.79 19.00 30.50
C ARG A 667 -17.17 20.12 31.49
N SER A 668 -17.57 19.75 32.69
CA SER A 668 -17.77 20.72 33.79
C SER A 668 -16.48 20.83 34.59
N ASP A 669 -15.81 21.98 34.52
CA ASP A 669 -14.72 22.28 35.44
C ASP A 669 -15.22 22.25 36.88
N GLY A 670 -14.53 21.47 37.71
CA GLY A 670 -14.75 21.40 39.15
C GLY A 670 -13.64 22.12 39.88
N ASP A 671 -13.81 23.42 40.10
CA ASP A 671 -13.00 24.17 41.07
C ASP A 671 -13.82 25.33 41.65
N GLU A 672 -14.13 25.27 42.95
CA GLU A 672 -14.04 26.42 43.86
C GLU A 672 -14.26 26.03 45.35
N GLN A 673 -13.90 26.99 46.22
CA GLN A 673 -14.03 26.96 47.68
C GLN A 673 -15.45 27.27 48.18
#